data_AF-A0A6I9NN47-F1
#
_entry.id   AF-A0A6I9NN47-F1
#
_cell.length_a   1.000
_cell.length_b   1.000
_cell.length_c   1.000
_cell.angle_alpha   90.00
_cell.angle_beta   90.00
_cell.angle_gamma   90.00
#
_symmetry.space_group_name_H-M   'P 1'
#
loop_
_entity.id
_entity.type
_entity.pdbx_description
1 polymer ?
#
loop_
_entity_poly.entity_id
_entity_poly.type
_entity_poly.pdbx_seq_one_letter_code
_entity_poly.pdbx_strand_id
1 'polypeptide(L)'
;MDMLMQLAKAVASAAAALVLKAKNVAQKTEDSAQQNRVIAAATQCALSTSQLVACTRVVAPTISSPVCQEQLIEAGKLVAKSVEGCVEASQGATQDEGLLKQVGFAATGVNQALNELLQHIKQYASGGHPIGRHGEATDRILDVTENIFGSMGDAGEMVRQARILAQATSDLVNAIKMDAEGETDLENSRKLLSAAKLLADATAKMVEAAKGAAANPDSEEQQQKLREAAEGLRMATNAAAQNAIKKRLVNKLEHAAKQAAAAATQTIAAAQHAASSSKNHAAQQQLVQACKMVAEQIPQLVQGVRGSQSQPDSPSAQLALISASQNFLQPGARMVTASKATVPTIGDQASAMQLSQCAKNLASALAELRTTSQKAQEACGPLEIENALSTVRGLEKEIQEAKASAKAGILKPLPGETLEKSSQDLGSSTKAVSNDYGLFLSDEDPKKGIWLEAGKALDYYMLRNGDTLEYKKKQRPLKIRMLDGTVKTVMVDDSKIVSDMLMTICARIGITNYDEYSLVRDIMEEKKEETTGTLKRDKTLLRDERKMEKLKQKLHTDDELNWLDHGRTLREQGVEETEMLLLRRKFFYSDQNVDSRDPVQLNLLYVQARDDILNGSHPVSFDKACDFCGYQCQIQFGDHKEDKHKPGFLDLKEFIPKEYIKNKGEKKIFQAHKNSQKLSLATLSKVRTETLTLLMRRC
;
A
#
# COMPACT_ATOMS: atom_id res chain seq x y z
N MET A 1 -4.74 15.60 -35.90
CA MET A 1 -4.62 14.63 -37.02
C MET A 1 -3.76 15.20 -38.15
N ASP A 2 -4.05 16.41 -38.64
CA ASP A 2 -3.29 17.05 -39.73
C ASP A 2 -1.81 17.30 -39.42
N MET A 3 -1.49 17.66 -38.17
CA MET A 3 -0.12 17.92 -37.74
C MET A 3 0.79 16.67 -37.79
N LEU A 4 0.26 15.50 -37.42
CA LEU A 4 1.01 14.23 -37.46
C LEU A 4 1.36 13.86 -38.92
N MET A 5 0.41 14.04 -39.83
CA MET A 5 0.61 13.79 -41.26
C MET A 5 1.57 14.82 -41.88
N GLN A 6 1.50 16.07 -41.44
CA GLN A 6 2.41 17.12 -41.89
C GLN A 6 3.86 16.82 -41.49
N LEU A 7 4.09 16.38 -40.25
CA LEU A 7 5.41 15.97 -39.77
C LEU A 7 5.93 14.74 -40.53
N ALA A 8 5.10 13.72 -40.77
CA ALA A 8 5.51 12.56 -41.55
C ALA A 8 5.85 12.91 -43.01
N LYS A 9 5.12 13.85 -43.63
CA LYS A 9 5.45 14.40 -44.95
C LYS A 9 6.76 15.19 -44.94
N ALA A 10 7.06 15.93 -43.86
CA ALA A 10 8.33 16.62 -43.70
C ALA A 10 9.51 15.64 -43.66
N VAL A 11 9.37 14.53 -42.93
CA VAL A 11 10.36 13.44 -42.92
C VAL A 11 10.55 12.86 -44.33
N ALA A 12 9.46 12.61 -45.07
CA ALA A 12 9.54 12.13 -46.46
C ALA A 12 10.25 13.11 -47.41
N SER A 13 9.98 14.41 -47.27
CA SER A 13 10.65 15.44 -48.06
C SER A 13 12.15 15.51 -47.75
N ALA A 14 12.53 15.45 -46.47
CA ALA A 14 13.93 15.44 -46.06
C ALA A 14 14.65 14.16 -46.55
N ALA A 15 13.99 13.01 -46.47
CA ALA A 15 14.54 11.73 -46.93
C ALA A 15 14.74 11.73 -48.45
N ALA A 16 13.80 12.30 -49.21
CA ALA A 16 13.95 12.46 -50.66
C ALA A 16 15.18 13.32 -51.01
N ALA A 17 15.43 14.39 -50.25
CA ALA A 17 16.63 15.21 -50.41
C ALA A 17 17.92 14.41 -50.13
N LEU A 18 17.95 13.61 -49.06
CA LEU A 18 19.07 12.72 -48.75
C LEU A 18 19.32 11.70 -49.87
N VAL A 19 18.28 11.07 -50.39
CA VAL A 19 18.36 10.09 -51.49
C VAL A 19 18.94 10.71 -52.76
N LEU A 20 18.55 11.95 -53.08
CA LEU A 20 19.13 12.68 -54.21
C LEU A 20 20.63 12.94 -54.00
N LYS A 21 21.05 13.34 -52.79
CA LYS A 21 22.48 13.56 -52.48
C LYS A 21 23.29 12.26 -52.50
N ALA A 22 22.74 11.17 -51.99
CA ALA A 22 23.36 9.84 -52.06
C ALA A 22 23.50 9.34 -53.50
N LYS A 23 22.50 9.58 -54.37
CA LYS A 23 22.63 9.27 -55.81
C LYS A 23 23.74 10.07 -56.49
N ASN A 24 23.94 11.33 -56.13
CA ASN A 24 25.05 12.13 -56.65
C ASN A 24 26.42 11.57 -56.22
N VAL A 25 26.53 11.03 -55.00
CA VAL A 25 27.72 10.29 -54.56
C VAL A 25 27.93 9.06 -55.43
N ALA A 26 26.89 8.24 -55.60
CA ALA A 26 26.95 7.03 -56.42
C ALA A 26 27.35 7.31 -57.89
N GLN A 27 26.95 8.44 -58.46
CA GLN A 27 27.36 8.85 -59.81
C GLN A 27 28.85 9.18 -59.93
N LYS A 28 29.49 9.63 -58.85
CA LYS A 28 30.93 9.92 -58.81
C LYS A 28 31.78 8.75 -58.32
N THR A 29 31.17 7.65 -57.91
CA THR A 29 31.88 6.46 -57.45
C THR A 29 32.31 5.60 -58.63
N GLU A 30 33.62 5.34 -58.75
CA GLU A 30 34.18 4.51 -59.82
C GLU A 30 34.01 3.00 -59.57
N ASP A 31 33.98 2.59 -58.29
CA ASP A 31 33.76 1.20 -57.90
C ASP A 31 32.26 0.83 -58.00
N SER A 32 31.94 -0.04 -58.95
CA SER A 32 30.59 -0.54 -59.19
C SER A 32 29.96 -1.22 -57.97
N ALA A 33 30.76 -1.89 -57.12
CA ALA A 33 30.25 -2.51 -55.91
C ALA A 33 29.80 -1.47 -54.86
N GLN A 34 30.60 -0.42 -54.66
CA GLN A 34 30.28 0.68 -53.75
C GLN A 34 29.14 1.55 -54.29
N GLN A 35 29.12 1.81 -55.59
CA GLN A 35 28.02 2.51 -56.26
C GLN A 35 26.68 1.80 -56.01
N ASN A 36 26.63 0.47 -56.23
CA ASN A 36 25.42 -0.33 -55.99
C ASN A 36 25.03 -0.33 -54.51
N ARG A 37 26.01 -0.33 -53.59
CA ARG A 37 25.76 -0.27 -52.15
C ARG A 37 25.09 1.04 -51.73
N VAL A 38 25.55 2.18 -52.25
CA VAL A 38 24.94 3.50 -51.98
C VAL A 38 23.52 3.57 -52.54
N ILE A 39 23.29 3.08 -53.76
CA ILE A 39 21.95 3.05 -54.37
C ILE A 39 21.00 2.17 -53.57
N ALA A 40 21.45 1.00 -53.12
CA ALA A 40 20.66 0.10 -52.28
C ALA A 40 20.29 0.75 -50.94
N ALA A 41 21.25 1.40 -50.27
CA ALA A 41 21.02 2.11 -49.02
C ALA A 41 20.03 3.29 -49.19
N ALA A 42 20.19 4.08 -50.25
CA ALA A 42 19.29 5.19 -50.57
C ALA A 42 17.87 4.69 -50.90
N THR A 43 17.74 3.58 -51.62
CA THR A 43 16.44 2.96 -51.94
C THR A 43 15.76 2.42 -50.69
N GLN A 44 16.52 1.79 -49.79
CA GLN A 44 16.01 1.32 -48.50
C GLN A 44 15.54 2.50 -47.63
N CYS A 45 16.27 3.62 -47.61
CA CYS A 45 15.86 4.84 -46.93
C CYS A 45 14.51 5.36 -47.48
N ALA A 46 14.37 5.48 -48.80
CA ALA A 46 13.11 5.88 -49.43
C ALA A 46 11.93 4.94 -49.10
N LEU A 47 12.18 3.63 -49.09
CA LEU A 47 11.18 2.62 -48.76
C LEU A 47 10.74 2.71 -47.30
N SER A 48 11.69 2.74 -46.35
CA SER A 48 11.42 2.88 -44.92
C SER A 48 10.64 4.17 -44.62
N THR A 49 10.96 5.28 -45.29
CA THR A 49 10.21 6.54 -45.11
C THR A 49 8.82 6.49 -45.72
N SER A 50 8.63 5.83 -46.86
CA SER A 50 7.31 5.62 -47.45
C SER A 50 6.43 4.74 -46.55
N GLN A 51 7.02 3.71 -45.95
CA GLN A 51 6.36 2.87 -44.94
C GLN A 51 5.98 3.67 -43.69
N LEU A 52 6.84 4.58 -43.21
CA LEU A 52 6.51 5.49 -42.11
C LEU A 52 5.29 6.36 -42.44
N VAL A 53 5.22 6.95 -43.63
CA VAL A 53 4.06 7.79 -44.04
C VAL A 53 2.78 6.95 -44.17
N ALA A 54 2.87 5.77 -44.77
CA ALA A 54 1.73 4.85 -44.86
C ALA A 54 1.25 4.40 -43.47
N CYS A 55 2.18 4.02 -42.59
CA CYS A 55 1.89 3.68 -41.20
C CYS A 55 1.22 4.86 -40.48
N THR A 56 1.78 6.07 -40.61
CA THR A 56 1.20 7.30 -40.05
C THR A 56 -0.23 7.53 -40.53
N ARG A 57 -0.53 7.26 -41.81
CA ARG A 57 -1.90 7.38 -42.34
C ARG A 57 -2.87 6.41 -41.72
N VAL A 58 -2.45 5.16 -41.51
CA VAL A 58 -3.29 4.12 -40.91
C VAL A 58 -3.49 4.37 -39.42
N VAL A 59 -2.45 4.79 -38.70
CA VAL A 59 -2.48 4.97 -37.25
C VAL A 59 -2.93 6.36 -36.80
N ALA A 60 -2.97 7.36 -37.67
CA ALA A 60 -3.39 8.72 -37.32
C ALA A 60 -4.78 8.80 -36.63
N PRO A 61 -5.82 8.05 -37.04
CA PRO A 61 -7.11 8.05 -36.34
C PRO A 61 -7.08 7.32 -35.00
N THR A 62 -6.12 6.41 -34.81
CA THR A 62 -6.01 5.52 -33.64
C THR A 62 -4.75 5.79 -32.81
N ILE A 63 -4.15 6.97 -32.96
CA ILE A 63 -2.86 7.33 -32.34
C ILE A 63 -2.94 7.39 -30.79
N SER A 64 -4.14 7.42 -30.24
CA SER A 64 -4.40 7.28 -28.79
C SER A 64 -4.11 5.87 -28.27
N SER A 65 -3.97 4.87 -29.15
CA SER A 65 -3.58 3.52 -28.78
C SER A 65 -2.05 3.42 -28.64
N PRO A 66 -1.51 2.95 -27.50
CA PRO A 66 -0.07 2.80 -27.30
C PRO A 66 0.56 1.80 -28.29
N VAL A 67 -0.18 0.78 -28.72
CA VAL A 67 0.28 -0.18 -29.73
C VAL A 67 0.54 0.51 -31.07
N CYS A 68 -0.35 1.43 -31.46
CA CYS A 68 -0.20 2.23 -32.67
C CYS A 68 0.97 3.22 -32.55
N GLN A 69 1.21 3.76 -31.35
CA GLN A 69 2.36 4.63 -31.07
C GLN A 69 3.68 3.86 -31.18
N GLU A 70 3.76 2.66 -30.59
CA GLU A 70 4.94 1.79 -30.65
C GLU A 70 5.27 1.39 -32.09
N GLN A 71 4.27 1.03 -32.89
CA GLN A 71 4.42 0.78 -34.33
C GLN A 71 5.01 1.98 -35.08
N LEU A 72 4.56 3.21 -34.77
CA LEU A 72 5.10 4.41 -35.40
C LEU A 72 6.53 4.73 -34.94
N ILE A 73 6.85 4.47 -33.67
CA ILE A 73 8.19 4.62 -33.11
C ILE A 73 9.16 3.61 -33.76
N GLU A 74 8.76 2.36 -33.92
CA GLU A 74 9.56 1.34 -34.60
C GLU A 74 9.78 1.68 -36.09
N ALA A 75 8.74 2.14 -36.79
CA ALA A 75 8.89 2.66 -38.15
C ALA A 75 9.87 3.85 -38.20
N GLY A 76 9.85 4.73 -37.19
CA GLY A 76 10.80 5.82 -37.07
C GLY A 76 12.24 5.35 -36.84
N LYS A 77 12.46 4.37 -35.97
CA LYS A 77 13.78 3.76 -35.74
C LYS A 77 14.34 3.11 -37.01
N LEU A 78 13.49 2.46 -37.80
CA LEU A 78 13.88 1.89 -39.10
C LEU A 78 14.34 2.98 -40.08
N VAL A 79 13.68 4.14 -40.10
CA VAL A 79 14.12 5.29 -40.90
C VAL A 79 15.47 5.81 -40.41
N ALA A 80 15.66 6.02 -39.11
CA ALA A 80 16.95 6.47 -38.56
C ALA A 80 18.11 5.52 -38.94
N LYS A 81 17.90 4.20 -38.77
CA LYS A 81 18.87 3.18 -39.16
C LYS A 81 19.16 3.19 -40.66
N SER A 82 18.14 3.43 -41.49
CA SER A 82 18.31 3.53 -42.95
C SER A 82 19.09 4.79 -43.36
N VAL A 83 18.92 5.90 -42.62
CA VAL A 83 19.68 7.14 -42.82
C VAL A 83 21.15 6.93 -42.46
N GLU A 84 21.44 6.31 -41.32
CA GLU A 84 22.81 5.96 -40.89
C GLU A 84 23.50 5.08 -41.94
N GLY A 85 22.85 3.99 -42.37
CA GLY A 85 23.39 3.13 -43.43
C GLY A 85 23.61 3.84 -44.76
N CYS A 86 22.82 4.87 -45.08
CA CYS A 86 23.02 5.70 -46.26
C CYS A 86 24.23 6.62 -46.14
N VAL A 87 24.49 7.17 -44.95
CA VAL A 87 25.69 7.99 -44.67
C VAL A 87 26.95 7.12 -44.70
N GLU A 88 26.92 5.96 -44.04
CA GLU A 88 28.04 5.00 -44.03
C GLU A 88 28.39 4.51 -45.45
N ALA A 89 27.38 4.13 -46.24
CA ALA A 89 27.60 3.73 -47.63
C ALA A 89 28.21 4.87 -48.45
N SER A 90 27.78 6.12 -48.21
CA SER A 90 28.30 7.29 -48.93
C SER A 90 29.76 7.59 -48.54
N GLN A 91 30.12 7.44 -47.27
CA GLN A 91 31.50 7.58 -46.77
C GLN A 91 32.43 6.49 -47.33
N GLY A 92 31.93 5.26 -47.49
CA GLY A 92 32.70 4.18 -48.11
C GLY A 92 32.89 4.32 -49.63
N ALA A 93 32.07 5.14 -50.30
CA ALA A 93 32.01 5.25 -51.75
C ALA A 93 32.70 6.49 -52.34
N THR A 94 33.08 7.48 -51.52
CA THR A 94 33.81 8.67 -51.99
C THR A 94 34.65 9.30 -50.87
N GLN A 95 35.74 9.97 -51.24
CA GLN A 95 36.53 10.84 -50.35
C GLN A 95 36.28 12.33 -50.61
N ASP A 96 35.31 12.67 -51.48
CA ASP A 96 34.92 14.06 -51.76
C ASP A 96 34.22 14.67 -50.52
N GLU A 97 34.98 15.43 -49.71
CA GLU A 97 34.48 16.09 -48.51
C GLU A 97 33.25 16.98 -48.78
N GLY A 98 33.15 17.57 -49.97
CA GLY A 98 32.03 18.43 -50.33
C GLY A 98 30.73 17.65 -50.48
N LEU A 99 30.79 16.48 -51.13
CA LEU A 99 29.65 15.58 -51.23
C LEU A 99 29.28 14.93 -49.90
N LEU A 100 30.27 14.50 -49.12
CA LEU A 100 30.05 13.92 -47.79
C LEU A 100 29.39 14.92 -46.83
N LYS A 101 29.81 16.19 -46.85
CA LYS A 101 29.16 17.27 -46.08
C LYS A 101 27.70 17.48 -46.50
N GLN A 102 27.40 17.40 -47.80
CA GLN A 102 26.01 17.52 -48.29
C GLN A 102 25.13 16.34 -47.86
N VAL A 103 25.64 15.12 -47.91
CA VAL A 103 24.93 13.92 -47.42
C VAL A 103 24.72 14.00 -45.90
N GLY A 104 25.74 14.42 -45.15
CA GLY A 104 25.66 14.62 -43.71
C GLY A 104 24.61 15.66 -43.32
N PHE A 105 24.59 16.82 -43.98
CA PHE A 105 23.58 17.86 -43.73
C PHE A 105 22.15 17.37 -44.02
N ALA A 106 21.96 16.65 -45.13
CA ALA A 106 20.66 16.07 -45.46
C ALA A 106 20.23 15.00 -44.45
N ALA A 107 21.15 14.16 -43.98
CA ALA A 107 20.89 13.16 -42.94
C ALA A 107 20.48 13.79 -41.61
N THR A 108 21.16 14.87 -41.19
CA THR A 108 20.78 15.66 -40.01
C THR A 108 19.38 16.24 -40.16
N GLY A 109 19.01 16.74 -41.34
CA GLY A 109 17.65 17.22 -41.62
C GLY A 109 16.58 16.14 -41.47
N VAL A 110 16.86 14.91 -41.92
CA VAL A 110 15.95 13.77 -41.70
C VAL A 110 15.82 13.45 -40.22
N ASN A 111 16.93 13.40 -39.49
CA ASN A 111 16.93 13.11 -38.05
C ASN A 111 16.21 14.19 -37.24
N GLN A 112 16.32 15.46 -37.63
CA GLN A 112 15.59 16.56 -37.00
C GLN A 112 14.08 16.41 -37.21
N ALA A 113 13.63 16.23 -38.46
CA ALA A 113 12.21 16.03 -38.76
C ALA A 113 11.65 14.77 -38.09
N LEU A 114 12.46 13.71 -37.99
CA LEU A 114 12.09 12.47 -37.32
C LEU A 114 11.97 12.67 -35.81
N ASN A 115 12.88 13.43 -35.19
CA ASN A 115 12.80 13.76 -33.78
C ASN A 115 11.58 14.60 -33.44
N GLU A 116 11.21 15.58 -34.28
CA GLU A 116 9.99 16.36 -34.11
C GLU A 116 8.74 15.47 -34.17
N LEU A 117 8.69 14.53 -35.13
CA LEU A 117 7.62 13.54 -35.23
C LEU A 117 7.57 12.65 -33.98
N LEU A 118 8.70 12.08 -33.55
CA LEU A 118 8.77 11.22 -32.36
C LEU A 118 8.39 11.96 -31.07
N GLN A 119 8.78 13.22 -30.94
CA GLN A 119 8.42 14.07 -29.80
C GLN A 119 6.90 14.33 -29.79
N HIS A 120 6.30 14.61 -30.94
CA HIS A 120 4.86 14.78 -31.07
C HIS A 120 4.09 13.49 -30.73
N ILE A 121 4.60 12.30 -31.11
CA ILE A 121 4.00 11.01 -30.72
C ILE A 121 4.10 10.82 -29.21
N LYS A 122 5.25 11.11 -28.59
CA LYS A 122 5.45 11.00 -27.13
C LYS A 122 4.52 11.93 -26.36
N GLN A 123 4.27 13.14 -26.86
CA GLN A 123 3.30 14.07 -26.28
C GLN A 123 1.87 13.51 -26.32
N TYR A 124 1.50 12.82 -27.40
CA TYR A 124 0.22 12.08 -27.47
C TYR A 124 0.18 10.86 -26.54
N ALA A 125 1.30 10.15 -26.38
CA ALA A 125 1.45 8.98 -25.50
C ALA A 125 1.25 9.31 -24.02
N SER A 126 1.65 10.51 -23.59
CA SER A 126 1.42 11.01 -22.24
C SER A 126 -0.03 11.44 -21.94
N GLY A 127 -0.97 11.23 -22.88
CA GLY A 127 -2.37 11.60 -22.74
C GLY A 127 -2.55 13.09 -23.01
N GLY A 128 -2.93 13.43 -24.25
CA GLY A 128 -3.20 14.81 -24.66
C GLY A 128 -4.29 15.49 -23.84
N HIS A 129 -3.87 16.21 -22.81
CA HIS A 129 -3.87 17.68 -22.85
C HIS A 129 -2.41 18.12 -22.67
N PRO A 130 -1.99 19.28 -23.21
CA PRO A 130 -0.73 19.88 -22.79
C PRO A 130 -0.70 19.81 -21.27
N ILE A 131 0.46 19.46 -20.71
CA ILE A 131 0.77 19.62 -19.28
C ILE A 131 0.03 20.88 -18.84
N GLY A 132 -1.08 20.72 -18.11
CA GLY A 132 -1.84 21.89 -17.70
C GLY A 132 -0.83 22.78 -16.99
N ARG A 133 -0.79 24.09 -17.29
CA ARG A 133 0.15 25.03 -16.65
C ARG A 133 0.25 24.78 -15.12
N HIS A 134 -0.84 24.30 -14.54
CA HIS A 134 -0.96 23.76 -13.19
C HIS A 134 0.03 22.66 -12.80
N GLY A 135 0.15 21.59 -13.58
CA GLY A 135 0.99 20.44 -13.24
C GLY A 135 2.47 20.78 -13.25
N GLU A 136 2.94 21.50 -14.27
CA GLU A 136 4.33 21.98 -14.34
C GLU A 136 4.64 23.00 -13.23
N ALA A 137 3.72 23.94 -12.99
CA ALA A 137 3.87 24.89 -11.90
C ALA A 137 3.86 24.20 -10.52
N THR A 138 3.00 23.20 -10.32
CA THR A 138 2.92 22.43 -9.07
C THR A 138 4.17 21.58 -8.86
N ASP A 139 4.62 20.84 -9.86
CA ASP A 139 5.83 20.01 -9.77
C ASP A 139 7.06 20.90 -9.49
N ARG A 140 7.15 22.06 -10.16
CA ARG A 140 8.20 23.07 -9.92
C ARG A 140 8.12 23.69 -8.52
N ILE A 141 6.92 23.92 -7.98
CA ILE A 141 6.71 24.39 -6.60
C ILE A 141 7.22 23.34 -5.61
N LEU A 142 6.91 22.06 -5.82
CA LEU A 142 7.37 20.97 -4.96
C LEU A 142 8.91 20.86 -4.96
N ASP A 143 9.52 20.85 -6.15
CA ASP A 143 10.98 20.73 -6.29
C ASP A 143 11.72 21.93 -5.65
N VAL A 144 11.23 23.15 -5.88
CA VAL A 144 11.85 24.37 -5.33
C VAL A 144 11.68 24.45 -3.81
N THR A 145 10.57 23.93 -3.26
CA THR A 145 10.35 23.88 -1.81
C THR A 145 11.34 22.93 -1.14
N GLU A 146 11.62 21.77 -1.73
CA GLU A 146 12.65 20.84 -1.22
C GLU A 146 14.05 21.46 -1.28
N ASN A 147 14.35 22.27 -2.30
CA ASN A 147 15.61 23.01 -2.36
C ASN A 147 15.73 24.05 -1.23
N ILE A 148 14.63 24.71 -0.82
CA ILE A 148 14.64 25.59 0.37
C ILE A 148 14.97 24.80 1.64
N PHE A 149 14.48 23.56 1.76
CA PHE A 149 14.79 22.69 2.89
C PHE A 149 16.23 22.18 2.87
N GLY A 150 16.77 21.88 1.69
CA GLY A 150 18.16 21.47 1.49
C GLY A 150 19.19 22.59 1.69
N SER A 151 18.78 23.85 1.54
CA SER A 151 19.63 25.04 1.69
C SER A 151 19.61 25.65 3.10
N MET A 152 19.18 24.90 4.11
CA MET A 152 19.16 25.37 5.50
C MET A 152 20.57 25.74 5.98
N GLY A 153 20.75 26.97 6.45
CA GLY A 153 22.06 27.54 6.79
C GLY A 153 22.65 28.49 5.74
N ASP A 154 22.06 28.58 4.54
CA ASP A 154 22.40 29.57 3.52
C ASP A 154 21.18 30.46 3.23
N ALA A 155 21.06 31.55 3.98
CA ALA A 155 19.96 32.50 3.81
C ALA A 155 19.93 33.14 2.41
N GLY A 156 21.07 33.27 1.73
CA GLY A 156 21.14 33.81 0.37
C GLY A 156 20.48 32.88 -0.65
N GLU A 157 20.81 31.60 -0.57
CA GLU A 157 20.21 30.58 -1.44
C GLU A 157 18.74 30.33 -1.11
N MET A 158 18.35 30.30 0.17
CA MET A 158 16.94 30.17 0.57
C MET A 158 16.08 31.30 0.01
N VAL A 159 16.56 32.54 0.03
CA VAL A 159 15.85 33.70 -0.52
C VAL A 159 15.77 33.64 -2.05
N ARG A 160 16.83 33.15 -2.72
CA ARG A 160 16.82 32.93 -4.17
C ARG A 160 15.76 31.90 -4.56
N GLN A 161 15.70 30.79 -3.84
CA GLN A 161 14.71 29.73 -4.06
C GLN A 161 13.29 30.23 -3.75
N ALA A 162 13.09 31.02 -2.69
CA ALA A 162 11.80 31.62 -2.37
C ALA A 162 11.28 32.56 -3.48
N ARG A 163 12.16 33.26 -4.21
CA ARG A 163 11.76 34.06 -5.39
C ARG A 163 11.28 33.18 -6.55
N ILE A 164 11.96 32.07 -6.81
CA ILE A 164 11.55 31.11 -7.86
C ILE A 164 10.21 30.47 -7.48
N LEU A 165 10.03 30.15 -6.19
CA LEU A 165 8.81 29.59 -5.64
C LEU A 165 7.62 30.56 -5.76
N ALA A 166 7.84 31.85 -5.49
CA ALA A 166 6.83 32.89 -5.67
C ALA A 166 6.40 33.07 -7.13
N GLN A 167 7.35 32.97 -8.08
CA GLN A 167 7.04 33.02 -9.50
C GLN A 167 6.21 31.81 -9.95
N ALA A 168 6.64 30.60 -9.59
CA ALA A 168 5.93 29.37 -9.92
C ALA A 168 4.50 29.36 -9.33
N THR A 169 4.34 29.89 -8.12
CA THR A 169 3.01 29.99 -7.50
C THR A 169 2.13 31.06 -8.16
N SER A 170 2.70 32.17 -8.60
CA SER A 170 1.95 33.20 -9.34
C SER A 170 1.43 32.66 -10.68
N ASP A 171 2.24 31.86 -11.37
CA ASP A 171 1.84 31.18 -12.61
C ASP A 171 0.69 30.19 -12.35
N LEU A 172 0.74 29.45 -11.24
CA LEU A 172 -0.34 28.56 -10.81
C LEU A 172 -1.64 29.31 -10.47
N VAL A 173 -1.55 30.42 -9.74
CA VAL A 173 -2.71 31.27 -9.37
C VAL A 173 -3.41 31.81 -10.62
N ASN A 174 -2.64 32.28 -11.60
CA ASN A 174 -3.19 32.77 -12.86
C ASN A 174 -3.87 31.65 -13.64
N ALA A 175 -3.28 30.46 -13.67
CA ALA A 175 -3.89 29.29 -14.29
C ALA A 175 -5.22 28.92 -13.61
N ILE A 176 -5.30 28.93 -12.26
CA ILE A 176 -6.54 28.62 -11.53
C ILE A 176 -7.63 29.65 -11.79
N LYS A 177 -7.27 30.93 -11.93
CA LYS A 177 -8.23 31.98 -12.29
C LYS A 177 -8.78 31.79 -13.71
N MET A 178 -7.93 31.45 -14.68
CA MET A 178 -8.36 31.14 -16.04
C MET A 178 -9.31 29.94 -16.07
N ASP A 179 -9.02 28.89 -15.30
CA ASP A 179 -9.90 27.72 -15.16
C ASP A 179 -11.24 28.09 -14.51
N ALA A 180 -11.24 28.97 -13.51
CA ALA A 180 -12.46 29.46 -12.87
C ALA A 180 -13.34 30.31 -13.80
N GLU A 181 -12.74 31.03 -14.75
CA GLU A 181 -13.45 31.79 -15.80
C GLU A 181 -14.03 30.89 -16.90
N GLY A 182 -13.39 29.73 -17.16
CA GLY A 182 -13.87 28.72 -18.10
C GLY A 182 -14.87 27.72 -17.50
N GLU A 183 -15.09 27.76 -16.18
CA GLU A 183 -15.95 26.82 -15.47
C GLU A 183 -17.43 27.21 -15.57
N THR A 184 -18.28 26.21 -15.84
CA THR A 184 -19.73 26.44 -16.03
C THR A 184 -20.52 26.40 -14.72
N ASP A 185 -19.99 25.69 -13.71
CA ASP A 185 -20.56 25.63 -12.37
C ASP A 185 -20.06 26.81 -11.50
N LEU A 186 -21.00 27.67 -11.10
CA LEU A 186 -20.76 28.82 -10.22
C LEU A 186 -20.20 28.43 -8.85
N GLU A 187 -20.53 27.25 -8.32
CA GLU A 187 -20.01 26.80 -7.03
C GLU A 187 -18.56 26.30 -7.16
N ASN A 188 -18.25 25.57 -8.25
CA ASN A 188 -16.89 25.12 -8.53
C ASN A 188 -15.96 26.30 -8.90
N SER A 189 -16.46 27.28 -9.67
CA SER A 189 -15.75 28.53 -9.96
C SER A 189 -15.41 29.30 -8.67
N ARG A 190 -16.36 29.41 -7.73
CA ARG A 190 -16.10 30.01 -6.40
C ARG A 190 -15.06 29.24 -5.58
N LYS A 191 -15.08 27.90 -5.62
CA LYS A 191 -14.08 27.06 -4.95
C LYS A 191 -12.68 27.26 -5.53
N LEU A 192 -12.56 27.30 -6.86
CA LEU A 192 -11.29 27.56 -7.55
C LEU A 192 -10.75 28.96 -7.24
N LEU A 193 -11.60 29.99 -7.23
CA LEU A 193 -11.20 31.35 -6.84
C LEU A 193 -10.77 31.43 -5.37
N SER A 194 -11.44 30.71 -4.47
CA SER A 194 -11.03 30.59 -3.07
C SER A 194 -9.66 29.92 -2.93
N ALA A 195 -9.40 28.86 -3.70
CA ALA A 195 -8.12 28.16 -3.72
C ALA A 195 -7.00 29.06 -4.27
N ALA A 196 -7.25 29.80 -5.35
CA ALA A 196 -6.33 30.79 -5.90
C ALA A 196 -5.99 31.90 -4.89
N LYS A 197 -6.98 32.34 -4.11
CA LYS A 197 -6.77 33.34 -3.04
C LYS A 197 -5.91 32.79 -1.92
N LEU A 198 -6.18 31.57 -1.45
CA LEU A 198 -5.38 30.91 -0.42
C LEU A 198 -3.92 30.72 -0.86
N LEU A 199 -3.69 30.33 -2.12
CA LEU A 199 -2.37 30.26 -2.72
C LEU A 199 -1.67 31.62 -2.73
N ALA A 200 -2.36 32.69 -3.13
CA ALA A 200 -1.81 34.04 -3.16
C ALA A 200 -1.44 34.54 -1.75
N ASP A 201 -2.30 34.29 -0.76
CA ASP A 201 -2.07 34.68 0.64
C ASP A 201 -0.88 33.90 1.25
N ALA A 202 -0.76 32.61 0.98
CA ALA A 202 0.39 31.80 1.40
C ALA A 202 1.69 32.27 0.70
N THR A 203 1.61 32.62 -0.59
CA THR A 203 2.74 33.18 -1.34
C THR A 203 3.22 34.48 -0.71
N ALA A 204 2.29 35.38 -0.34
CA ALA A 204 2.62 36.65 0.28
C ALA A 204 3.34 36.45 1.64
N LYS A 205 2.83 35.55 2.49
CA LYS A 205 3.47 35.22 3.78
C LYS A 205 4.88 34.67 3.61
N MET A 206 5.08 33.79 2.63
CA MET A 206 6.42 33.26 2.31
C MET A 206 7.35 34.37 1.81
N VAL A 207 6.90 35.28 0.94
CA VAL A 207 7.72 36.40 0.46
C VAL A 207 8.13 37.33 1.60
N GLU A 208 7.23 37.60 2.56
CA GLU A 208 7.57 38.39 3.75
C GLU A 208 8.59 37.67 4.65
N ALA A 209 8.44 36.36 4.86
CA ALA A 209 9.43 35.57 5.58
C ALA A 209 10.79 35.55 4.84
N ALA A 210 10.79 35.52 3.52
CA ALA A 210 11.99 35.59 2.70
C ALA A 210 12.69 36.96 2.83
N LYS A 211 11.94 38.06 2.89
CA LYS A 211 12.50 39.39 3.18
C LYS A 211 13.12 39.45 4.58
N GLY A 212 12.49 38.82 5.57
CA GLY A 212 13.02 38.70 6.93
C GLY A 212 14.34 37.92 6.99
N ALA A 213 14.41 36.79 6.29
CA ALA A 213 15.63 35.99 6.15
C ALA A 213 16.73 36.72 5.35
N ALA A 214 16.36 37.52 4.33
CA ALA A 214 17.30 38.34 3.57
C ALA A 214 17.87 39.51 4.39
N ALA A 215 17.05 40.13 5.25
CA ALA A 215 17.46 41.23 6.10
C ALA A 215 18.35 40.78 7.26
N ASN A 216 18.12 39.57 7.79
CA ASN A 216 18.89 38.99 8.89
C ASN A 216 19.37 37.56 8.54
N PRO A 217 20.43 37.43 7.72
CA PRO A 217 20.93 36.14 7.23
C PRO A 217 21.35 35.17 8.33
N ASP A 218 21.92 35.67 9.43
CA ASP A 218 22.44 34.84 10.54
C ASP A 218 21.36 34.46 11.57
N SER A 219 20.11 34.91 11.38
CA SER A 219 19.02 34.61 12.30
C SER A 219 18.37 33.28 11.96
N GLU A 220 18.68 32.26 12.76
CA GLU A 220 18.08 30.93 12.68
C GLU A 220 16.54 30.99 12.79
N GLU A 221 16.01 31.92 13.59
CA GLU A 221 14.57 32.16 13.73
C GLU A 221 13.92 32.65 12.42
N GLN A 222 14.59 33.52 11.67
CA GLN A 222 14.07 34.01 10.38
C GLN A 222 14.17 32.96 9.27
N GLN A 223 15.26 32.17 9.26
CA GLN A 223 15.39 31.03 8.35
C GLN A 223 14.31 29.96 8.61
N GLN A 224 14.03 29.68 9.88
CA GLN A 224 12.97 28.76 10.29
C GLN A 224 11.56 29.27 9.91
N LYS A 225 11.29 30.57 10.08
CA LYS A 225 10.03 31.19 9.62
C LYS A 225 9.84 31.09 8.11
N LEU A 226 10.90 31.26 7.32
CA LEU A 226 10.86 31.07 5.87
C LEU A 226 10.54 29.61 5.51
N ARG A 227 11.14 28.65 6.21
CA ARG A 227 10.86 27.23 6.05
C ARG A 227 9.40 26.89 6.34
N GLU A 228 8.87 27.37 7.46
CA GLU A 228 7.47 27.16 7.85
C GLU A 228 6.50 27.78 6.83
N ALA A 229 6.80 28.97 6.33
CA ALA A 229 6.00 29.62 5.30
C ALA A 229 6.06 28.87 3.95
N ALA A 230 7.22 28.32 3.58
CA ALA A 230 7.37 27.48 2.38
C ALA A 230 6.61 26.15 2.49
N GLU A 231 6.61 25.51 3.67
CA GLU A 231 5.78 24.32 3.93
C GLU A 231 4.28 24.63 3.89
N GLY A 232 3.86 25.74 4.49
CA GLY A 232 2.47 26.22 4.41
C GLY A 232 2.04 26.48 2.97
N LEU A 233 2.94 27.01 2.13
CA LEU A 233 2.71 27.19 0.71
C LEU A 233 2.61 25.86 -0.04
N ARG A 234 3.44 24.87 0.31
CA ARG A 234 3.37 23.51 -0.25
C ARG A 234 2.01 22.88 0.02
N MET A 235 1.52 22.98 1.26
CA MET A 235 0.19 22.49 1.64
C MET A 235 -0.93 23.20 0.89
N ALA A 236 -0.88 24.54 0.80
CA ALA A 236 -1.86 25.32 0.05
C ALA A 236 -1.84 24.99 -1.45
N THR A 237 -0.66 24.75 -2.02
CA THR A 237 -0.47 24.34 -3.41
C THR A 237 -1.09 22.98 -3.65
N ASN A 238 -0.84 22.01 -2.76
CA ASN A 238 -1.42 20.68 -2.88
C ASN A 238 -2.94 20.74 -2.79
N ALA A 239 -3.50 21.53 -1.86
CA ALA A 239 -4.94 21.73 -1.71
C ALA A 239 -5.58 22.38 -2.96
N ALA A 240 -4.95 23.42 -3.51
CA ALA A 240 -5.44 24.12 -4.69
C ALA A 240 -5.27 23.33 -5.98
N ALA A 241 -4.22 22.50 -6.06
CA ALA A 241 -3.97 21.60 -7.17
C ALA A 241 -4.82 20.32 -7.10
N GLN A 242 -5.47 19.99 -5.97
CA GLN A 242 -6.21 18.72 -5.83
C GLN A 242 -7.26 18.50 -6.91
N ASN A 243 -8.04 19.51 -7.30
CA ASN A 243 -9.03 19.35 -8.38
C ASN A 243 -8.37 19.09 -9.75
N ALA A 244 -7.26 19.76 -10.05
CA ALA A 244 -6.51 19.55 -11.29
C ALA A 244 -5.78 18.19 -11.30
N ILE A 245 -5.17 17.82 -10.17
CA ILE A 245 -4.53 16.51 -9.94
C ILE A 245 -5.58 15.40 -10.06
N LYS A 246 -6.75 15.57 -9.46
CA LYS A 246 -7.88 14.64 -9.54
C LYS A 246 -8.35 14.47 -10.98
N LYS A 247 -8.59 15.56 -11.72
CA LYS A 247 -8.98 15.52 -13.13
C LYS A 247 -7.92 14.83 -13.99
N ARG A 248 -6.63 15.09 -13.74
CA ARG A 248 -5.49 14.41 -14.39
C ARG A 248 -5.44 12.92 -14.08
N LEU A 249 -5.58 12.54 -12.80
CA LEU A 249 -5.53 11.14 -12.35
C LEU A 249 -6.71 10.33 -12.89
N VAL A 250 -7.91 10.91 -12.89
CA VAL A 250 -9.10 10.31 -13.49
C VAL A 250 -8.92 10.14 -14.99
N ASN A 251 -8.47 11.16 -15.73
CA ASN A 251 -8.19 11.03 -17.16
C ASN A 251 -7.14 9.95 -17.46
N LYS A 252 -6.10 9.84 -16.63
CA LYS A 252 -5.09 8.79 -16.77
C LYS A 252 -5.68 7.40 -16.48
N LEU A 253 -6.53 7.30 -15.46
CA LEU A 253 -7.26 6.07 -15.12
C LEU A 253 -8.21 5.65 -16.24
N GLU A 254 -8.93 6.59 -16.87
CA GLU A 254 -9.77 6.32 -18.03
C GLU A 254 -8.97 5.70 -19.16
N HIS A 255 -7.78 6.25 -19.43
CA HIS A 255 -6.93 5.74 -20.50
C HIS A 255 -6.42 4.34 -20.20
N ALA A 256 -5.94 4.11 -18.97
CA ALA A 256 -5.50 2.80 -18.50
C ALA A 256 -6.64 1.76 -18.54
N ALA A 257 -7.85 2.15 -18.14
CA ALA A 257 -9.04 1.29 -18.15
C ALA A 257 -9.46 0.91 -19.58
N LYS A 258 -9.47 1.87 -20.53
CA LYS A 258 -9.73 1.58 -21.95
C LYS A 258 -8.71 0.61 -22.52
N GLN A 259 -7.43 0.81 -22.22
CA GLN A 259 -6.36 -0.06 -22.69
C GLN A 259 -6.47 -1.47 -22.09
N ALA A 260 -6.75 -1.58 -20.79
CA ALA A 260 -6.95 -2.86 -20.12
C ALA A 260 -8.15 -3.62 -20.68
N ALA A 261 -9.28 -2.95 -20.94
CA ALA A 261 -10.45 -3.55 -21.57
C ALA A 261 -10.15 -4.06 -23.00
N ALA A 262 -9.45 -3.26 -23.80
CA ALA A 262 -9.06 -3.65 -25.16
C ALA A 262 -8.08 -4.82 -25.17
N ALA A 263 -7.03 -4.78 -24.33
CA ALA A 263 -6.04 -5.85 -24.20
C ALA A 263 -6.68 -7.15 -23.69
N ALA A 264 -7.63 -7.06 -22.76
CA ALA A 264 -8.38 -8.21 -22.28
C ALA A 264 -9.25 -8.83 -23.38
N THR A 265 -9.95 -8.00 -24.16
CA THR A 265 -10.77 -8.46 -25.30
C THR A 265 -9.90 -9.19 -26.33
N GLN A 266 -8.74 -8.64 -26.67
CA GLN A 266 -7.77 -9.29 -27.58
C GLN A 266 -7.24 -10.60 -27.02
N THR A 267 -6.97 -10.66 -25.70
CA THR A 267 -6.51 -11.88 -25.03
C THR A 267 -7.58 -12.96 -25.05
N ILE A 268 -8.86 -12.60 -24.86
CA ILE A 268 -9.99 -13.54 -24.96
C ILE A 268 -10.10 -14.10 -26.38
N ALA A 269 -10.01 -13.24 -27.40
CA ALA A 269 -10.04 -13.69 -28.79
C ALA A 269 -8.86 -14.62 -29.12
N ALA A 270 -7.64 -14.27 -28.72
CA ALA A 270 -6.46 -15.11 -28.91
C ALA A 270 -6.57 -16.46 -28.16
N ALA A 271 -7.11 -16.45 -26.94
CA ALA A 271 -7.34 -17.66 -26.15
C ALA A 271 -8.39 -18.59 -26.80
N GLN A 272 -9.45 -18.04 -27.39
CA GLN A 272 -10.46 -18.81 -28.12
C GLN A 272 -9.91 -19.43 -29.40
N HIS A 273 -9.08 -18.71 -30.16
CA HIS A 273 -8.40 -19.28 -31.32
C HIS A 273 -7.42 -20.40 -30.93
N ALA A 274 -6.61 -20.15 -29.89
CA ALA A 274 -5.66 -21.12 -29.35
C ALA A 274 -6.33 -22.38 -28.74
N ALA A 275 -7.58 -22.27 -28.29
CA ALA A 275 -8.34 -23.37 -27.71
C ALA A 275 -8.47 -24.58 -28.65
N SER A 276 -8.54 -24.35 -29.97
CA SER A 276 -8.62 -25.43 -30.96
C SER A 276 -7.34 -26.25 -31.11
N SER A 277 -6.20 -25.72 -30.67
CA SER A 277 -4.86 -26.29 -30.90
C SER A 277 -4.13 -26.70 -29.62
N SER A 278 -4.75 -26.58 -28.44
CA SER A 278 -4.13 -26.91 -27.16
C SER A 278 -4.09 -28.42 -26.91
N LYS A 279 -2.94 -28.94 -26.47
CA LYS A 279 -2.77 -30.34 -26.08
C LYS A 279 -3.12 -30.62 -24.61
N ASN A 280 -3.25 -29.58 -23.78
CA ASN A 280 -3.55 -29.70 -22.35
C ASN A 280 -4.94 -29.16 -22.03
N HIS A 281 -5.89 -30.08 -21.82
CA HIS A 281 -7.29 -29.75 -21.55
C HIS A 281 -7.50 -29.02 -20.21
N ALA A 282 -6.71 -29.34 -19.18
CA ALA A 282 -6.87 -28.73 -17.86
C ALA A 282 -6.40 -27.26 -17.84
N ALA A 283 -5.24 -26.97 -18.44
CA ALA A 283 -4.75 -25.59 -18.59
C ALA A 283 -5.70 -24.75 -19.46
N GLN A 284 -6.24 -25.35 -20.52
CA GLN A 284 -7.23 -24.72 -21.37
C GLN A 284 -8.54 -24.42 -20.64
N GLN A 285 -9.07 -25.34 -19.82
CA GLN A 285 -10.27 -25.08 -19.02
C GLN A 285 -10.06 -23.93 -18.03
N GLN A 286 -8.90 -23.86 -17.38
CA GLN A 286 -8.55 -22.73 -16.50
C GLN A 286 -8.50 -21.40 -17.25
N LEU A 287 -7.92 -21.38 -18.46
CA LEU A 287 -7.89 -20.20 -19.31
C LEU A 287 -9.30 -19.76 -19.73
N VAL A 288 -10.15 -20.69 -20.17
CA VAL A 288 -11.54 -20.39 -20.56
C VAL A 288 -12.33 -19.83 -19.38
N GLN A 289 -12.17 -20.39 -18.18
CA GLN A 289 -12.83 -19.88 -16.99
C GLN A 289 -12.34 -18.47 -16.62
N ALA A 290 -11.03 -18.22 -16.73
CA ALA A 290 -10.47 -16.89 -16.50
C ALA A 290 -11.00 -15.87 -17.54
N CYS A 291 -11.10 -16.26 -18.81
CA CYS A 291 -11.68 -15.44 -19.86
C CYS A 291 -13.15 -15.08 -19.61
N LYS A 292 -13.97 -16.03 -19.11
CA LYS A 292 -15.38 -15.76 -18.75
C LYS A 292 -15.49 -14.72 -17.63
N MET A 293 -14.73 -14.90 -16.54
CA MET A 293 -14.75 -13.92 -15.43
C MET A 293 -14.32 -12.53 -15.89
N VAL A 294 -13.28 -12.42 -16.74
CA VAL A 294 -12.86 -11.13 -17.27
C VAL A 294 -13.92 -10.54 -18.22
N ALA A 295 -14.54 -11.35 -19.07
CA ALA A 295 -15.60 -10.90 -19.98
C ALA A 295 -16.81 -10.29 -19.25
N GLU A 296 -17.16 -10.80 -18.07
CA GLU A 296 -18.22 -10.23 -17.22
C GLU A 296 -17.85 -8.86 -16.63
N GLN A 297 -16.55 -8.60 -16.41
CA GLN A 297 -16.06 -7.35 -15.82
C GLN A 297 -15.76 -6.26 -16.86
N ILE A 298 -15.51 -6.61 -18.13
CA ILE A 298 -15.25 -5.63 -19.21
C ILE A 298 -16.38 -4.59 -19.34
N PRO A 299 -17.69 -4.95 -19.37
CA PRO A 299 -18.77 -3.97 -19.48
C PRO A 299 -18.79 -2.98 -18.32
N GLN A 300 -18.54 -3.44 -17.08
CA GLN A 300 -18.50 -2.56 -15.91
C GLN A 300 -17.34 -1.55 -15.99
N LEU A 301 -16.17 -2.00 -16.44
CA LEU A 301 -15.02 -1.11 -16.66
C LEU A 301 -15.30 -0.07 -17.74
N VAL A 302 -15.88 -0.48 -18.87
CA VAL A 302 -16.24 0.43 -19.98
C VAL A 302 -17.35 1.41 -19.57
N GLN A 303 -18.33 0.95 -18.79
CA GLN A 303 -19.40 1.80 -18.27
C GLN A 303 -18.84 2.84 -17.29
N GLY A 304 -17.93 2.45 -16.40
CA GLY A 304 -17.24 3.38 -15.50
C GLY A 304 -16.49 4.48 -16.27
N VAL A 305 -15.79 4.11 -17.33
CA VAL A 305 -15.09 5.07 -18.21
C VAL A 305 -16.08 6.00 -18.91
N ARG A 306 -17.18 5.47 -19.47
CA ARG A 306 -18.20 6.32 -20.12
C ARG A 306 -18.87 7.25 -19.12
N GLY A 307 -19.13 6.76 -17.91
CA GLY A 307 -19.68 7.53 -16.80
C GLY A 307 -18.78 8.73 -16.47
N SER A 308 -17.49 8.50 -16.23
CA SER A 308 -16.56 9.60 -15.92
C SER A 308 -16.39 10.56 -17.09
N GLN A 309 -16.45 10.09 -18.34
CA GLN A 309 -16.41 10.98 -19.51
C GLN A 309 -17.67 11.82 -19.69
N SER A 310 -18.83 11.26 -19.38
CA SER A 310 -20.11 11.97 -19.46
C SER A 310 -20.29 12.98 -18.32
N GLN A 311 -19.71 12.71 -17.16
CA GLN A 311 -19.78 13.54 -15.97
C GLN A 311 -18.40 13.67 -15.31
N PRO A 312 -17.48 14.46 -15.91
CA PRO A 312 -16.09 14.57 -15.47
C PRO A 312 -15.92 15.09 -14.06
N ASP A 313 -16.88 15.88 -13.57
CA ASP A 313 -16.80 16.54 -12.28
C ASP A 313 -17.61 15.80 -11.19
N SER A 314 -18.32 14.73 -11.57
CA SER A 314 -19.11 13.92 -10.63
C SER A 314 -18.21 12.97 -9.82
N PRO A 315 -18.14 13.12 -8.47
CA PRO A 315 -17.38 12.20 -7.64
C PRO A 315 -17.88 10.75 -7.72
N SER A 316 -19.18 10.56 -7.97
CA SER A 316 -19.77 9.22 -8.09
C SER A 316 -19.31 8.50 -9.34
N ALA A 317 -19.26 9.18 -10.48
CA ALA A 317 -18.78 8.62 -11.74
C ALA A 317 -17.28 8.28 -11.65
N GLN A 318 -16.49 9.13 -11.00
CA GLN A 318 -15.05 8.91 -10.80
C GLN A 318 -14.78 7.73 -9.85
N LEU A 319 -15.50 7.65 -8.73
CA LEU A 319 -15.38 6.53 -7.78
C LEU A 319 -15.90 5.22 -8.38
N ALA A 320 -16.94 5.26 -9.21
CA ALA A 320 -17.40 4.09 -9.96
C ALA A 320 -16.33 3.56 -10.91
N LEU A 321 -15.60 4.46 -11.62
CA LEU A 321 -14.46 4.07 -12.45
C LEU A 321 -13.32 3.46 -11.62
N ILE A 322 -13.00 4.05 -10.45
CA ILE A 322 -11.97 3.52 -9.54
C ILE A 322 -12.35 2.11 -9.06
N SER A 323 -13.59 1.92 -8.59
CA SER A 323 -14.08 0.63 -8.13
C SER A 323 -14.09 -0.41 -9.25
N ALA A 324 -14.61 -0.07 -10.44
CA ALA A 324 -14.61 -0.96 -11.58
C ALA A 324 -13.18 -1.36 -12.00
N SER A 325 -12.23 -0.42 -11.93
CA SER A 325 -10.82 -0.68 -12.21
C SER A 325 -10.21 -1.67 -11.21
N GLN A 326 -10.51 -1.52 -9.91
CA GLN A 326 -10.01 -2.42 -8.86
C GLN A 326 -10.59 -3.83 -8.99
N ASN A 327 -11.90 -3.94 -9.24
CA ASN A 327 -12.57 -5.22 -9.45
C ASN A 327 -12.05 -5.95 -10.69
N PHE A 328 -11.59 -5.22 -11.71
CA PHE A 328 -11.00 -5.78 -12.92
C PHE A 328 -9.58 -6.36 -12.73
N LEU A 329 -8.79 -5.85 -11.78
CA LEU A 329 -7.39 -6.23 -11.60
C LEU A 329 -7.22 -7.71 -11.25
N GLN A 330 -8.06 -8.24 -10.36
CA GLN A 330 -7.90 -9.61 -9.85
C GLN A 330 -8.23 -10.67 -10.93
N PRO A 331 -9.38 -10.60 -11.63
CA PRO A 331 -9.68 -11.49 -12.74
C PRO A 331 -8.69 -11.35 -13.90
N GLY A 332 -8.28 -10.11 -14.23
CA GLY A 332 -7.31 -9.85 -15.29
C GLY A 332 -5.95 -10.50 -15.01
N ALA A 333 -5.44 -10.42 -13.78
CA ALA A 333 -4.19 -11.04 -13.38
C ALA A 333 -4.26 -12.58 -13.48
N ARG A 334 -5.38 -13.19 -13.06
CA ARG A 334 -5.60 -14.64 -13.24
C ARG A 334 -5.56 -15.04 -14.72
N MET A 335 -6.18 -14.24 -15.60
CA MET A 335 -6.17 -14.50 -17.04
C MET A 335 -4.77 -14.44 -17.64
N VAL A 336 -3.93 -13.48 -17.23
CA VAL A 336 -2.51 -13.41 -17.65
C VAL A 336 -1.75 -14.67 -17.25
N THR A 337 -1.89 -15.11 -15.98
CA THR A 337 -1.20 -16.31 -15.48
C THR A 337 -1.66 -17.57 -16.22
N ALA A 338 -2.97 -17.74 -16.41
CA ALA A 338 -3.52 -18.86 -17.17
C ALA A 338 -3.08 -18.86 -18.63
N SER A 339 -3.02 -17.68 -19.27
CA SER A 339 -2.54 -17.53 -20.64
C SER A 339 -1.09 -17.98 -20.78
N LYS A 340 -0.20 -17.50 -19.89
CA LYS A 340 1.23 -17.89 -19.87
C LYS A 340 1.43 -19.39 -19.64
N ALA A 341 0.63 -20.01 -18.77
CA ALA A 341 0.68 -21.45 -18.53
C ALA A 341 0.20 -22.27 -19.75
N THR A 342 -0.69 -21.71 -20.57
CA THR A 342 -1.24 -22.38 -21.76
C THR A 342 -0.34 -22.25 -22.99
N VAL A 343 0.41 -21.16 -23.13
CA VAL A 343 1.35 -20.91 -24.26
C VAL A 343 2.22 -22.13 -24.64
N PRO A 344 2.94 -22.81 -23.72
CA PRO A 344 3.79 -23.95 -24.08
C PRO A 344 3.03 -25.20 -24.52
N THR A 345 1.70 -25.24 -24.34
CA THR A 345 0.86 -26.41 -24.65
C THR A 345 0.14 -26.30 -26.00
N ILE A 346 0.24 -25.15 -26.67
CA ILE A 346 -0.37 -24.88 -27.97
C ILE A 346 0.53 -25.46 -29.07
N GLY A 347 -0.05 -26.28 -29.95
CA GLY A 347 0.67 -26.87 -31.08
C GLY A 347 1.00 -25.88 -32.21
N ASP A 348 0.09 -24.94 -32.48
CA ASP A 348 0.31 -23.89 -33.48
C ASP A 348 1.19 -22.74 -32.94
N GLN A 349 2.37 -22.60 -33.55
CA GLN A 349 3.35 -21.59 -33.14
C GLN A 349 2.82 -20.15 -33.31
N ALA A 350 1.99 -19.88 -34.32
CA ALA A 350 1.44 -18.54 -34.55
C ALA A 350 0.45 -18.14 -33.44
N SER A 351 -0.49 -19.04 -33.11
CA SER A 351 -1.44 -18.85 -32.00
C SER A 351 -0.73 -18.75 -30.65
N ALA A 352 0.33 -19.53 -30.43
CA ALA A 352 1.13 -19.48 -29.21
C ALA A 352 1.85 -18.12 -29.05
N MET A 353 2.47 -17.61 -30.12
CA MET A 353 3.09 -16.28 -30.13
C MET A 353 2.05 -15.17 -29.91
N GLN A 354 0.90 -15.25 -30.58
CA GLN A 354 -0.16 -14.25 -30.44
C GLN A 354 -0.73 -14.21 -29.03
N LEU A 355 -1.03 -15.36 -28.41
CA LEU A 355 -1.51 -15.44 -27.03
C LEU A 355 -0.45 -14.92 -26.05
N SER A 356 0.83 -15.27 -26.25
CA SER A 356 1.94 -14.78 -25.44
C SER A 356 2.06 -13.25 -25.49
N GLN A 357 1.98 -12.66 -26.69
CA GLN A 357 2.03 -11.21 -26.86
C GLN A 357 0.81 -10.52 -26.24
N CYS A 358 -0.41 -11.06 -26.44
CA CYS A 358 -1.62 -10.51 -25.83
C CYS A 358 -1.55 -10.55 -24.29
N ALA A 359 -1.07 -11.65 -23.72
CA ALA A 359 -0.87 -11.78 -22.27
C ALA A 359 0.17 -10.79 -21.72
N LYS A 360 1.25 -10.50 -22.47
CA LYS A 360 2.24 -9.49 -22.12
C LYS A 360 1.65 -8.07 -22.15
N ASN A 361 0.90 -7.75 -23.20
CA ASN A 361 0.22 -6.46 -23.34
C ASN A 361 -0.80 -6.24 -22.21
N LEU A 362 -1.60 -7.26 -21.90
CA LEU A 362 -2.55 -7.21 -20.78
C LEU A 362 -1.84 -7.06 -19.43
N ALA A 363 -0.73 -7.76 -19.20
CA ALA A 363 0.04 -7.61 -17.97
C ALA A 363 0.55 -6.17 -17.78
N SER A 364 1.05 -5.55 -18.84
CA SER A 364 1.48 -4.13 -18.83
C SER A 364 0.31 -3.19 -18.53
N ALA A 365 -0.83 -3.38 -19.21
CA ALA A 365 -2.02 -2.57 -19.00
C ALA A 365 -2.57 -2.69 -17.57
N LEU A 366 -2.55 -3.90 -16.99
CA LEU A 366 -2.97 -4.12 -15.59
C LEU A 366 -2.02 -3.49 -14.58
N ALA A 367 -0.71 -3.48 -14.84
CA ALA A 367 0.27 -2.81 -13.96
C ALA A 367 0.06 -1.29 -13.94
N GLU A 368 -0.19 -0.69 -15.11
CA GLU A 368 -0.53 0.73 -15.21
C GLU A 368 -1.89 1.04 -14.57
N LEU A 369 -2.92 0.21 -14.83
CA LEU A 369 -4.24 0.34 -14.23
C LEU A 369 -4.18 0.29 -12.70
N ARG A 370 -3.38 -0.60 -12.12
CA ARG A 370 -3.19 -0.71 -10.67
C ARG A 370 -2.59 0.56 -10.09
N THR A 371 -1.51 1.04 -10.69
CA THR A 371 -0.78 2.22 -10.22
C THR A 371 -1.65 3.47 -10.30
N THR A 372 -2.38 3.64 -11.40
CA THR A 372 -3.25 4.79 -11.63
C THR A 372 -4.50 4.75 -10.76
N SER A 373 -5.11 3.57 -10.58
CA SER A 373 -6.26 3.36 -9.70
C SER A 373 -5.93 3.66 -8.24
N GLN A 374 -4.77 3.20 -7.74
CA GLN A 374 -4.34 3.48 -6.37
C GLN A 374 -4.12 4.98 -6.12
N LYS A 375 -3.40 5.66 -7.03
CA LYS A 375 -3.19 7.11 -6.93
C LYS A 375 -4.50 7.90 -7.02
N ALA A 376 -5.42 7.47 -7.89
CA ALA A 376 -6.74 8.10 -8.01
C ALA A 376 -7.58 7.88 -6.73
N GLN A 377 -7.48 6.71 -6.09
CA GLN A 377 -8.16 6.43 -4.82
C GLN A 377 -7.64 7.32 -3.69
N GLU A 378 -6.32 7.45 -3.53
CA GLU A 378 -5.70 8.30 -2.51
C GLU A 378 -6.14 9.78 -2.67
N ALA A 379 -6.27 10.25 -3.91
CA ALA A 379 -6.75 11.61 -4.20
C ALA A 379 -8.28 11.80 -4.02
N CYS A 380 -9.07 10.72 -4.11
CA CYS A 380 -10.54 10.77 -4.00
C CYS A 380 -11.09 10.29 -2.64
N GLY A 381 -10.25 9.74 -1.76
CA GLY A 381 -10.63 9.17 -0.46
C GLY A 381 -11.49 10.07 0.45
N PRO A 382 -11.29 11.41 0.51
CA PRO A 382 -12.13 12.28 1.34
C PRO A 382 -13.61 12.37 0.88
N LEU A 383 -13.92 11.98 -0.35
CA LEU A 383 -15.25 12.12 -0.96
C LEU A 383 -16.10 10.84 -0.87
N GLU A 384 -15.57 9.76 -0.31
CA GLU A 384 -16.26 8.47 -0.24
C GLU A 384 -17.60 8.57 0.52
N ILE A 385 -17.67 9.42 1.56
CA ILE A 385 -18.89 9.63 2.37
C ILE A 385 -19.92 10.47 1.60
N GLU A 386 -19.49 11.56 0.96
CA GLU A 386 -20.40 12.40 0.15
C GLU A 386 -20.95 11.62 -1.05
N ASN A 387 -20.13 10.79 -1.67
CA ASN A 387 -20.56 9.89 -2.74
C ASN A 387 -21.54 8.82 -2.24
N ALA A 388 -21.26 8.19 -1.09
CA ALA A 388 -22.17 7.23 -0.48
C ALA A 388 -23.54 7.87 -0.20
N LEU A 389 -23.56 9.10 0.33
CA LEU A 389 -24.79 9.87 0.54
C LEU A 389 -25.53 10.19 -0.76
N SER A 390 -24.82 10.64 -1.80
CA SER A 390 -25.41 10.91 -3.12
C SER A 390 -26.02 9.65 -3.75
N THR A 391 -25.33 8.52 -3.64
CA THR A 391 -25.80 7.22 -4.15
C THR A 391 -27.07 6.77 -3.43
N VAL A 392 -27.12 6.88 -2.10
CA VAL A 392 -28.31 6.53 -1.32
C VAL A 392 -29.51 7.42 -1.70
N ARG A 393 -29.30 8.73 -1.88
CA ARG A 393 -30.36 9.66 -2.33
C ARG A 393 -30.84 9.35 -3.75
N GLY A 394 -29.92 8.96 -4.64
CA GLY A 394 -30.26 8.51 -6.00
C GLY A 394 -31.14 7.26 -5.97
N LEU A 395 -30.75 6.25 -5.19
CA LEU A 395 -31.52 5.02 -4.99
C LEU A 395 -32.89 5.30 -4.35
N GLU A 396 -32.98 6.23 -3.40
CA GLU A 396 -34.26 6.64 -2.81
C GLU A 396 -35.22 7.17 -3.88
N LYS A 397 -34.72 8.03 -4.79
CA LYS A 397 -35.51 8.55 -5.91
C LYS A 397 -35.96 7.42 -6.85
N GLU A 398 -35.05 6.52 -7.24
CA GLU A 398 -35.37 5.37 -8.09
C GLU A 398 -36.42 4.45 -7.43
N ILE A 399 -36.34 4.23 -6.11
CA ILE A 399 -37.34 3.44 -5.36
C ILE A 399 -38.70 4.14 -5.36
N GLN A 400 -38.75 5.47 -5.27
CA GLN A 400 -40.03 6.21 -5.36
C GLN A 400 -40.66 6.07 -6.76
N GLU A 401 -39.85 6.16 -7.82
CA GLU A 401 -40.30 5.95 -9.20
C GLU A 401 -40.76 4.50 -9.44
N ALA A 402 -40.02 3.52 -8.91
CA ALA A 402 -40.39 2.11 -8.93
C ALA A 402 -41.69 1.86 -8.15
N LYS A 403 -41.90 2.51 -7.01
CA LYS A 403 -43.15 2.43 -6.22
C LYS A 403 -44.34 3.01 -6.98
N ALA A 404 -44.16 4.12 -7.69
CA ALA A 404 -45.19 4.68 -8.56
C ALA A 404 -45.54 3.72 -9.72
N SER A 405 -44.52 3.12 -10.34
CA SER A 405 -44.67 2.13 -11.40
C SER A 405 -45.33 0.83 -10.92
N ALA A 406 -45.02 0.40 -9.69
CA ALA A 406 -45.66 -0.75 -9.03
C ALA A 406 -47.17 -0.49 -8.83
N LYS A 407 -47.54 0.70 -8.36
CA LYS A 407 -48.95 1.11 -8.21
C LYS A 407 -49.69 1.13 -9.54
N ALA A 408 -49.01 1.48 -10.63
CA ALA A 408 -49.55 1.46 -11.98
C ALA A 408 -49.61 0.04 -12.61
N GLY A 409 -49.03 -0.97 -11.96
CA GLY A 409 -49.05 -2.36 -12.45
C GLY A 409 -48.20 -2.61 -13.70
N ILE A 410 -47.26 -1.72 -14.03
CA ILE A 410 -46.47 -1.76 -15.27
C ILE A 410 -45.08 -2.39 -15.13
N LEU A 411 -44.72 -2.84 -13.92
CA LEU A 411 -43.41 -3.44 -13.66
C LEU A 411 -43.28 -4.81 -14.33
N LYS A 412 -42.16 -5.01 -15.02
CA LYS A 412 -41.77 -6.32 -15.58
C LYS A 412 -40.43 -6.74 -14.98
N PRO A 413 -40.26 -8.01 -14.60
CA PRO A 413 -38.98 -8.51 -14.13
C PRO A 413 -37.93 -8.46 -15.26
N LEU A 414 -36.67 -8.28 -14.88
CA LEU A 414 -35.55 -8.33 -15.81
C LEU A 414 -35.34 -9.77 -16.33
N PRO A 415 -34.85 -9.95 -17.57
CA PRO A 415 -34.55 -11.27 -18.11
C PRO A 415 -33.54 -12.02 -17.23
N GLY A 416 -33.90 -13.22 -16.75
CA GLY A 416 -33.02 -14.06 -15.92
C GLY A 416 -33.14 -13.85 -14.40
N GLU A 417 -33.93 -12.88 -13.95
CA GLU A 417 -34.34 -12.78 -12.54
C GLU A 417 -35.44 -13.80 -12.23
N THR A 418 -35.26 -14.60 -11.18
CA THR A 418 -36.26 -15.55 -10.68
C THR A 418 -36.55 -15.26 -9.22
N LEU A 419 -37.76 -15.59 -8.77
CA LEU A 419 -38.19 -15.34 -7.39
C LEU A 419 -37.23 -15.98 -6.37
N GLU A 420 -36.79 -17.23 -6.61
CA GLU A 420 -35.86 -17.91 -5.70
C GLU A 420 -34.51 -17.19 -5.63
N LYS A 421 -33.94 -16.81 -6.78
CA LYS A 421 -32.64 -16.16 -6.84
C LYS A 421 -32.68 -14.78 -6.19
N SER A 422 -33.67 -13.95 -6.52
CA SER A 422 -33.79 -12.61 -5.94
C SER A 422 -34.02 -12.67 -4.42
N SER A 423 -34.76 -13.66 -3.93
CA SER A 423 -34.96 -13.86 -2.48
C SER A 423 -33.68 -14.28 -1.76
N GLN A 424 -32.86 -15.14 -2.38
CA GLN A 424 -31.58 -15.57 -1.82
C GLN A 424 -30.57 -14.42 -1.83
N ASP A 425 -30.48 -13.68 -2.93
CA ASP A 425 -29.60 -12.54 -3.09
C ASP A 425 -29.96 -11.45 -2.07
N LEU A 426 -31.26 -11.14 -1.88
CA LEU A 426 -31.72 -10.19 -0.87
C LEU A 426 -31.31 -10.59 0.55
N GLY A 427 -31.44 -11.87 0.90
CA GLY A 427 -31.00 -12.40 2.19
C GLY A 427 -29.49 -12.28 2.39
N SER A 428 -28.70 -12.53 1.34
CA SER A 428 -27.24 -12.40 1.38
C SER A 428 -26.79 -10.94 1.52
N SER A 429 -27.40 -10.01 0.78
CA SER A 429 -27.12 -8.58 0.82
C SER A 429 -27.53 -7.97 2.17
N THR A 430 -28.67 -8.39 2.73
CA THR A 430 -29.12 -7.94 4.05
C THR A 430 -28.12 -8.32 5.14
N LYS A 431 -27.64 -9.58 5.14
CA LYS A 431 -26.60 -10.02 6.09
C LYS A 431 -25.30 -9.22 5.92
N ALA A 432 -24.91 -8.94 4.68
CA ALA A 432 -23.71 -8.16 4.40
C ALA A 432 -23.79 -6.73 4.97
N VAL A 433 -24.96 -6.08 4.89
CA VAL A 433 -25.18 -4.71 5.39
C VAL A 433 -25.39 -4.66 6.91
N SER A 434 -26.11 -5.64 7.48
CA SER A 434 -26.47 -5.66 8.91
C SER A 434 -25.31 -6.01 9.85
N ASN A 435 -24.21 -6.59 9.36
CA ASN A 435 -23.09 -7.00 10.21
C ASN A 435 -22.40 -5.83 10.93
N ASP A 436 -22.53 -4.59 10.44
CA ASP A 436 -21.84 -3.42 11.01
C ASP A 436 -22.64 -2.67 12.09
N TYR A 437 -23.93 -2.97 12.26
CA TYR A 437 -24.85 -2.28 13.16
C TYR A 437 -25.51 -3.26 14.14
N GLY A 438 -25.95 -2.75 15.30
CA GLY A 438 -26.62 -3.54 16.33
C GLY A 438 -27.57 -2.72 17.17
N LEU A 439 -28.42 -3.43 17.93
CA LEU A 439 -29.20 -2.83 19.00
C LEU A 439 -28.35 -2.77 20.27
N PHE A 440 -28.30 -1.60 20.88
CA PHE A 440 -27.56 -1.30 22.09
C PHE A 440 -28.54 -0.77 23.14
N LEU A 441 -28.61 -1.46 24.28
CA LEU A 441 -29.33 -0.98 25.45
C LEU A 441 -28.43 0.00 26.19
N SER A 442 -28.79 1.29 26.15
CA SER A 442 -28.05 2.33 26.86
C SER A 442 -28.46 2.37 28.34
N ASP A 443 -27.49 2.72 29.19
CA ASP A 443 -27.62 2.88 30.63
C ASP A 443 -27.01 4.24 31.01
N GLU A 444 -27.40 4.81 32.15
CA GLU A 444 -26.80 6.07 32.64
C GLU A 444 -25.29 5.92 32.93
N ASP A 445 -24.84 4.71 33.27
CA ASP A 445 -23.42 4.35 33.33
C ASP A 445 -22.94 3.81 31.96
N PRO A 446 -22.04 4.51 31.25
CA PRO A 446 -21.54 4.08 29.94
C PRO A 446 -20.86 2.71 29.94
N LYS A 447 -20.46 2.20 31.11
CA LYS A 447 -19.83 0.88 31.30
C LYS A 447 -20.85 -0.27 31.39
N LYS A 448 -22.12 0.04 31.62
CA LYS A 448 -23.20 -0.94 31.83
C LYS A 448 -24.09 -1.14 30.61
N GLY A 449 -23.93 -0.35 29.55
CA GLY A 449 -24.68 -0.53 28.32
C GLY A 449 -24.33 -1.85 27.60
N ILE A 450 -25.34 -2.51 27.04
CA ILE A 450 -25.26 -3.89 26.53
C ILE A 450 -25.62 -3.94 25.05
N TRP A 451 -24.80 -4.64 24.25
CA TRP A 451 -25.17 -4.99 22.88
C TRP A 451 -26.08 -6.22 22.87
N LEU A 452 -27.21 -6.13 22.18
CA LEU A 452 -28.13 -7.24 22.03
C LEU A 452 -27.62 -8.21 20.95
N GLU A 453 -27.70 -9.51 21.24
CA GLU A 453 -27.31 -10.57 20.32
C GLU A 453 -28.47 -10.88 19.37
N ALA A 454 -28.19 -10.93 18.07
CA ALA A 454 -29.21 -11.15 17.03
C ALA A 454 -29.94 -12.51 17.13
N GLY A 455 -29.43 -13.45 17.94
CA GLY A 455 -30.02 -14.76 18.19
C GLY A 455 -30.80 -14.89 19.50
N LYS A 456 -30.83 -13.84 20.34
CA LYS A 456 -31.53 -13.85 21.64
C LYS A 456 -32.81 -13.04 21.57
N ALA A 457 -33.88 -13.56 22.18
CA ALA A 457 -35.14 -12.85 22.30
C ALA A 457 -35.01 -11.67 23.28
N LEU A 458 -35.85 -10.64 23.13
CA LEU A 458 -35.78 -9.41 23.92
C LEU A 458 -36.10 -9.64 25.41
N ASP A 459 -36.89 -10.67 25.73
CA ASP A 459 -37.24 -11.08 27.09
C ASP A 459 -36.01 -11.51 27.91
N TYR A 460 -34.98 -12.05 27.26
CA TYR A 460 -33.69 -12.36 27.87
C TYR A 460 -33.04 -11.13 28.53
N TYR A 461 -33.28 -9.92 28.00
CA TYR A 461 -32.58 -8.70 28.39
C TYR A 461 -33.27 -7.90 29.51
N MET A 462 -34.29 -8.44 30.18
CA MET A 462 -35.01 -7.80 31.31
C MET A 462 -35.42 -6.32 31.07
N LEU A 463 -35.78 -6.00 29.83
CA LEU A 463 -36.14 -4.64 29.41
C LEU A 463 -37.35 -4.11 30.17
N ARG A 464 -37.29 -2.84 30.59
CA ARG A 464 -38.34 -2.12 31.31
C ARG A 464 -38.90 -0.98 30.47
N ASN A 465 -40.13 -0.60 30.77
CA ASN A 465 -40.75 0.55 30.12
C ASN A 465 -40.00 1.84 30.50
N GLY A 466 -39.47 2.56 29.51
CA GLY A 466 -38.59 3.71 29.70
C GLY A 466 -37.12 3.47 29.33
N ASP A 467 -36.72 2.22 29.11
CA ASP A 467 -35.36 1.89 28.64
C ASP A 467 -35.12 2.41 27.21
N THR A 468 -33.90 2.88 26.95
CA THR A 468 -33.51 3.41 25.63
C THR A 468 -32.72 2.35 24.86
N LEU A 469 -33.25 1.93 23.71
CA LEU A 469 -32.57 1.07 22.76
C LEU A 469 -32.08 1.90 21.57
N GLU A 470 -30.78 1.89 21.34
CA GLU A 470 -30.11 2.60 20.26
C GLU A 470 -29.72 1.64 19.14
N TYR A 471 -30.01 2.00 17.89
CA TYR A 471 -29.46 1.30 16.74
C TYR A 471 -28.17 1.99 16.31
N LYS A 472 -27.02 1.43 16.72
CA LYS A 472 -25.69 2.05 16.59
C LYS A 472 -24.74 1.17 15.79
N LYS A 473 -23.75 1.79 15.16
CA LYS A 473 -22.62 1.10 14.50
C LYS A 473 -21.77 0.40 15.56
N LYS A 474 -21.55 -0.91 15.40
CA LYS A 474 -20.72 -1.74 16.30
C LYS A 474 -19.23 -1.48 16.13
N GLN A 475 -18.84 -1.00 14.96
CA GLN A 475 -17.45 -0.74 14.60
C GLN A 475 -16.96 0.59 15.20
N ARG A 476 -15.96 0.53 16.08
CA ARG A 476 -15.24 1.70 16.62
C ARG A 476 -13.80 1.74 16.10
N PRO A 477 -13.24 2.92 15.80
CA PRO A 477 -11.80 3.05 15.62
C PRO A 477 -11.10 2.88 16.97
N LEU A 478 -10.11 2.00 17.04
CA LEU A 478 -9.26 1.79 18.21
C LEU A 478 -7.82 2.13 17.86
N LYS A 479 -7.20 3.04 18.63
CA LYS A 479 -5.79 3.40 18.46
C LYS A 479 -4.92 2.42 19.23
N ILE A 480 -4.00 1.77 18.52
CA ILE A 480 -3.13 0.74 19.06
C ILE A 480 -1.68 1.18 18.85
N ARG A 481 -0.95 1.36 19.95
CA ARG A 481 0.48 1.61 19.94
C ARG A 481 1.24 0.28 19.94
N MET A 482 2.26 0.19 19.11
CA MET A 482 3.22 -0.91 19.07
C MET A 482 4.43 -0.60 19.96
N LEU A 483 5.23 -1.62 20.31
CA LEU A 483 6.46 -1.44 21.11
C LEU A 483 7.53 -0.59 20.43
N ASP A 484 7.52 -0.48 19.10
CA ASP A 484 8.42 0.41 18.34
C ASP A 484 7.96 1.88 18.32
N GLY A 485 6.86 2.20 19.02
CA GLY A 485 6.25 3.54 19.06
C GLY A 485 5.24 3.83 17.95
N THR A 486 5.10 2.94 16.96
CA THR A 486 4.14 3.11 15.86
C THR A 486 2.71 3.04 16.37
N VAL A 487 1.86 3.99 15.99
CA VAL A 487 0.43 3.97 16.30
C VAL A 487 -0.36 3.59 15.06
N LYS A 488 -1.19 2.55 15.17
CA LYS A 488 -2.14 2.13 14.13
C LYS A 488 -3.57 2.26 14.63
N THR A 489 -4.44 2.85 13.82
CA THR A 489 -5.89 2.87 14.09
C THR A 489 -6.53 1.68 13.39
N VAL A 490 -7.17 0.80 14.15
CA VAL A 490 -7.84 -0.41 13.64
C VAL A 490 -9.33 -0.31 13.93
N MET A 491 -10.18 -0.63 12.94
CA MET A 491 -11.63 -0.74 13.16
C MET A 491 -11.94 -2.06 13.84
N VAL A 492 -12.58 -1.99 15.00
CA VAL A 492 -12.90 -3.15 15.84
C VAL A 492 -14.38 -3.18 16.22
N ASP A 493 -14.92 -4.39 16.37
CA ASP A 493 -16.30 -4.62 16.80
C ASP A 493 -16.40 -4.51 18.33
N ASP A 494 -16.98 -3.42 18.82
CA ASP A 494 -17.13 -3.10 20.26
C ASP A 494 -18.14 -4.03 20.97
N SER A 495 -18.88 -4.86 20.22
CA SER A 495 -19.78 -5.88 20.78
C SER A 495 -19.07 -7.17 21.18
N LYS A 496 -17.79 -7.33 20.80
CA LYS A 496 -17.00 -8.54 21.07
C LYS A 496 -16.07 -8.39 22.28
N ILE A 497 -15.73 -9.52 22.88
CA ILE A 497 -14.73 -9.60 23.94
C ILE A 497 -13.33 -9.33 23.36
N VAL A 498 -12.40 -8.92 24.22
CA VAL A 498 -11.02 -8.57 23.83
C VAL A 498 -10.33 -9.74 23.09
N SER A 499 -10.59 -11.00 23.46
CA SER A 499 -10.04 -12.18 22.79
C SER A 499 -10.37 -12.25 21.29
N ASP A 500 -11.65 -12.12 20.93
CA ASP A 500 -12.10 -12.18 19.53
C ASP A 500 -11.62 -10.95 18.75
N MET A 501 -11.52 -9.82 19.45
CA MET A 501 -11.08 -8.56 18.88
C MET A 501 -9.58 -8.59 18.55
N LEU A 502 -8.76 -9.29 19.35
CA LEU A 502 -7.33 -9.50 19.11
C LEU A 502 -7.08 -10.24 17.78
N MET A 503 -7.92 -11.21 17.40
CA MET A 503 -7.80 -11.87 16.09
C MET A 503 -7.87 -10.85 14.94
N THR A 504 -8.82 -9.92 15.03
CA THR A 504 -9.03 -8.88 14.01
C THR A 504 -7.87 -7.88 13.99
N ILE A 505 -7.42 -7.46 15.19
CA ILE A 505 -6.31 -6.54 15.38
C ILE A 505 -5.01 -7.12 14.81
N CYS A 506 -4.62 -8.32 15.24
CA CYS A 506 -3.39 -8.98 14.82
C CYS A 506 -3.38 -9.27 13.32
N ALA A 507 -4.50 -9.75 12.75
CA ALA A 507 -4.60 -9.97 11.30
C ALA A 507 -4.40 -8.68 10.48
N ARG A 508 -4.94 -7.55 10.94
CA ARG A 508 -4.77 -6.24 10.30
C ARG A 508 -3.34 -5.69 10.43
N ILE A 509 -2.63 -6.05 11.49
CA ILE A 509 -1.25 -5.63 11.74
C ILE A 509 -0.25 -6.54 11.00
N GLY A 510 -0.64 -7.78 10.67
CA GLY A 510 0.20 -8.79 10.03
C GLY A 510 0.83 -9.79 11.01
N ILE A 511 0.26 -9.94 12.21
CA ILE A 511 0.68 -10.88 13.24
C ILE A 511 -0.18 -12.14 13.14
N THR A 512 0.43 -13.29 12.90
CA THR A 512 -0.28 -14.58 12.73
C THR A 512 -0.60 -15.26 14.06
N ASN A 513 0.19 -15.02 15.10
CA ASN A 513 0.09 -15.68 16.40
C ASN A 513 -0.63 -14.78 17.40
N TYR A 514 -1.92 -14.50 17.16
CA TYR A 514 -2.69 -13.56 17.98
C TYR A 514 -2.84 -14.00 19.45
N ASP A 515 -2.80 -15.31 19.73
CA ASP A 515 -2.91 -15.88 21.09
C ASP A 515 -1.76 -15.48 22.03
N GLU A 516 -0.63 -15.03 21.48
CA GLU A 516 0.54 -14.62 22.26
C GLU A 516 0.48 -13.14 22.68
N TYR A 517 -0.47 -12.37 22.15
CA TYR A 517 -0.57 -10.92 22.33
C TYR A 517 -1.81 -10.52 23.10
N SER A 518 -1.71 -9.42 23.82
CA SER A 518 -2.82 -8.80 24.54
C SER A 518 -2.70 -7.28 24.51
N LEU A 519 -3.81 -6.62 24.86
CA LEU A 519 -3.88 -5.18 25.02
C LEU A 519 -3.60 -4.77 26.47
N VAL A 520 -2.89 -3.66 26.63
CA VAL A 520 -2.53 -3.02 27.89
C VAL A 520 -3.00 -1.56 27.85
N ARG A 521 -3.53 -1.07 28.97
CA ARG A 521 -3.75 0.36 29.17
C ARG A 521 -2.48 1.05 29.62
N ASP A 522 -2.07 2.06 28.86
CA ASP A 522 -0.93 2.91 29.19
C ASP A 522 -1.45 4.08 30.04
N ILE A 523 -1.55 3.88 31.36
CA ILE A 523 -1.85 4.98 32.28
C ILE A 523 -0.53 5.74 32.50
N MET A 524 -0.30 6.82 31.76
CA MET A 524 0.76 7.76 32.07
C MET A 524 0.44 8.42 33.41
N GLU A 525 1.06 7.98 34.51
CA GLU A 525 1.06 8.77 35.74
C GLU A 525 1.85 10.05 35.48
N GLU A 526 1.14 11.18 35.35
CA GLU A 526 1.74 12.50 35.51
C GLU A 526 2.36 12.57 36.91
N LYS A 527 3.70 12.55 36.97
CA LYS A 527 4.46 12.69 38.22
C LYS A 527 4.01 13.96 38.95
N LYS A 528 3.25 13.78 40.04
CA LYS A 528 3.08 14.82 41.05
C LYS A 528 4.43 15.06 41.74
N GLU A 529 4.90 16.30 41.70
CA GLU A 529 6.00 16.77 42.52
C GLU A 529 5.64 16.66 44.00
N GLU A 530 6.28 15.73 44.73
CA GLU A 530 6.13 15.65 46.18
C GLU A 530 7.03 16.65 46.89
N THR A 531 6.36 17.55 47.61
CA THR A 531 6.91 18.56 48.51
C THR A 531 7.16 17.95 49.90
N THR A 532 8.41 18.03 50.37
CA THR A 532 8.96 18.01 51.75
C THR A 532 8.23 17.31 52.92
N GLY A 533 8.97 16.50 53.70
CA GLY A 533 8.62 16.18 55.10
C GLY A 533 9.60 15.25 55.83
N THR A 534 10.40 15.81 56.75
CA THR A 534 11.40 15.14 57.61
C THR A 534 10.73 14.34 58.74
N LEU A 535 10.96 13.03 58.88
CA LEU A 535 10.87 12.31 60.16
C LEU A 535 11.74 11.04 60.18
N LYS A 536 12.46 10.85 61.29
CA LYS A 536 13.45 9.79 61.54
C LYS A 536 12.80 8.39 61.56
N ARG A 537 13.21 7.49 60.65
CA ARG A 537 12.98 6.04 60.74
C ARG A 537 14.27 5.26 60.45
N ASP A 538 14.36 4.10 61.08
CA ASP A 538 15.57 3.32 61.34
C ASP A 538 16.42 2.96 60.12
N LYS A 539 17.74 3.13 60.26
CA LYS A 539 18.74 3.14 59.17
C LYS A 539 19.04 1.78 58.52
N THR A 540 18.44 0.69 58.99
CA THR A 540 18.77 -0.68 58.55
C THR A 540 17.78 -1.29 57.54
N LEU A 541 16.50 -0.91 57.56
CA LEU A 541 15.49 -1.41 56.59
C LEU A 541 15.48 -0.62 55.26
N LEU A 542 15.83 0.68 55.31
CA LEU A 542 15.89 1.58 54.15
C LEU A 542 16.95 1.22 53.10
N ARG A 543 17.97 0.42 53.47
CA ARG A 543 19.07 0.05 52.55
C ARG A 543 18.71 -1.14 51.66
N ASP A 544 17.83 -2.01 52.13
CA ASP A 544 17.32 -3.15 51.35
C ASP A 544 16.11 -2.77 50.51
N GLU A 545 15.23 -1.87 50.97
CA GLU A 545 14.15 -1.30 50.12
C GLU A 545 14.72 -0.52 48.94
N ARG A 546 15.67 0.39 49.15
CA ARG A 546 16.31 1.14 48.06
C ARG A 546 17.13 0.26 47.12
N LYS A 547 17.58 -0.92 47.56
CA LYS A 547 18.24 -1.91 46.70
C LYS A 547 17.22 -2.72 45.91
N MET A 548 16.12 -3.16 46.53
CA MET A 548 14.99 -3.81 45.88
C MET A 548 14.34 -2.90 44.83
N GLU A 549 14.22 -1.61 45.12
CA GLU A 549 13.63 -0.60 44.23
C GLU A 549 14.57 -0.23 43.08
N LYS A 550 15.89 -0.20 43.32
CA LYS A 550 16.91 -0.10 42.25
C LYS A 550 17.05 -1.39 41.42
N LEU A 551 16.69 -2.55 41.97
CA LEU A 551 16.62 -3.81 41.22
C LEU A 551 15.34 -3.87 40.38
N LYS A 552 14.20 -3.46 40.94
CA LYS A 552 12.91 -3.27 40.23
C LYS A 552 13.01 -2.24 39.09
N GLN A 553 13.69 -1.11 39.30
CA GLN A 553 13.92 -0.15 38.21
C GLN A 553 14.88 -0.67 37.11
N LYS A 554 15.70 -1.69 37.40
CA LYS A 554 16.63 -2.29 36.43
C LYS A 554 16.09 -3.54 35.73
N LEU A 555 15.08 -4.19 36.31
CA LEU A 555 14.37 -5.33 35.73
C LEU A 555 12.97 -4.85 35.33
N HIS A 556 12.74 -4.73 34.03
CA HIS A 556 11.43 -4.38 33.48
C HIS A 556 10.43 -5.54 33.74
N THR A 557 9.97 -5.70 34.98
CA THR A 557 9.02 -6.75 35.37
C THR A 557 7.62 -6.35 34.89
N ASP A 558 6.98 -7.25 34.12
CA ASP A 558 5.67 -7.06 33.46
C ASP A 558 4.47 -6.94 34.43
N ASP A 559 4.72 -7.05 35.74
CA ASP A 559 3.75 -7.03 36.84
C ASP A 559 3.09 -5.65 37.06
N GLU A 560 3.61 -4.56 36.48
CA GLU A 560 3.07 -3.19 36.63
C GLU A 560 2.15 -2.76 35.47
N LEU A 561 1.87 -3.63 34.50
CA LEU A 561 1.05 -3.29 33.34
C LEU A 561 -0.45 -3.56 33.57
N ASN A 562 -1.28 -2.58 33.23
CA ASN A 562 -2.74 -2.68 33.29
C ASN A 562 -3.29 -3.49 32.10
N TRP A 563 -3.12 -4.81 32.14
CA TRP A 563 -3.64 -5.74 31.13
C TRP A 563 -5.16 -5.71 31.06
N LEU A 564 -5.70 -5.72 29.84
CA LEU A 564 -7.13 -5.96 29.62
C LEU A 564 -7.47 -7.45 29.79
N ASP A 565 -8.65 -7.67 30.35
CA ASP A 565 -9.30 -8.96 30.50
C ASP A 565 -9.83 -9.45 29.15
N HIS A 566 -9.49 -10.69 28.79
CA HIS A 566 -9.82 -11.28 27.50
C HIS A 566 -11.28 -11.72 27.40
N GLY A 567 -11.91 -12.01 28.55
CA GLY A 567 -13.29 -12.50 28.64
C GLY A 567 -14.34 -11.39 28.70
N ARG A 568 -13.93 -10.12 28.65
CA ARG A 568 -14.81 -8.96 28.71
C ARG A 568 -14.63 -8.07 27.50
N THR A 569 -15.66 -7.30 27.18
CA THR A 569 -15.62 -6.25 26.15
C THR A 569 -14.75 -5.08 26.62
N LEU A 570 -14.35 -4.20 25.70
CA LEU A 570 -13.64 -2.96 26.02
C LEU A 570 -14.46 -2.05 26.96
N ARG A 571 -15.78 -2.00 26.75
CA ARG A 571 -16.70 -1.12 27.47
C ARG A 571 -16.91 -1.54 28.92
N GLU A 572 -17.09 -2.83 29.18
CA GLU A 572 -17.20 -3.38 30.55
C GLU A 572 -15.94 -3.11 31.39
N GLN A 573 -14.81 -2.93 30.71
CA GLN A 573 -13.53 -2.60 31.34
C GLN A 573 -13.31 -1.08 31.43
N GLY A 574 -14.22 -0.27 30.87
CA GLY A 574 -14.22 1.19 30.88
C GLY A 574 -13.31 1.84 29.86
N VAL A 575 -13.01 1.19 28.72
CA VAL A 575 -12.07 1.73 27.72
C VAL A 575 -12.81 2.75 26.88
N GLU A 576 -12.42 4.01 27.02
CA GLU A 576 -13.05 5.12 26.28
C GLU A 576 -12.75 5.02 24.78
N GLU A 577 -13.62 5.60 23.93
CA GLU A 577 -13.47 5.55 22.48
C GLU A 577 -12.18 6.24 21.98
N THR A 578 -11.66 7.22 22.73
CA THR A 578 -10.44 7.98 22.42
C THR A 578 -9.17 7.39 23.01
N GLU A 579 -9.29 6.41 23.91
CA GLU A 579 -8.18 5.81 24.64
C GLU A 579 -7.30 4.98 23.69
N MET A 580 -5.98 5.08 23.89
CA MET A 580 -5.00 4.36 23.10
C MET A 580 -4.44 3.20 23.92
N LEU A 581 -4.47 2.01 23.34
CA LEU A 581 -4.01 0.78 23.99
C LEU A 581 -2.65 0.35 23.43
N LEU A 582 -1.83 -0.27 24.27
CA LEU A 582 -0.56 -0.86 23.87
C LEU A 582 -0.76 -2.34 23.55
N LEU A 583 -0.32 -2.77 22.36
CA LEU A 583 -0.27 -4.19 22.01
C LEU A 583 1.06 -4.77 22.46
N ARG A 584 1.02 -5.74 23.38
CA ARG A 584 2.22 -6.37 23.94
C ARG A 584 2.06 -7.89 23.97
N ARG A 585 3.16 -8.62 23.83
CA ARG A 585 3.19 -10.07 23.95
C ARG A 585 3.01 -10.43 25.43
N LYS A 586 1.96 -11.18 25.78
CA LYS A 586 1.59 -11.54 27.15
C LYS A 586 2.07 -12.93 27.57
N PHE A 587 2.26 -13.83 26.61
CA PHE A 587 2.69 -15.21 26.88
C PHE A 587 4.07 -15.48 26.29
N PHE A 588 5.02 -15.89 27.14
CA PHE A 588 6.22 -16.60 26.69
C PHE A 588 5.86 -18.08 26.58
N TYR A 589 5.50 -18.50 25.37
CA TYR A 589 5.13 -19.85 24.93
C TYR A 589 3.71 -20.32 25.28
N SER A 590 3.08 -21.01 24.32
CA SER A 590 1.78 -21.65 24.47
C SER A 590 1.97 -23.13 24.81
N ASP A 591 1.35 -23.60 25.90
CA ASP A 591 1.29 -25.01 26.30
C ASP A 591 0.71 -25.93 25.19
N GLN A 592 0.03 -25.39 24.18
CA GLN A 592 -0.47 -26.16 23.04
C GLN A 592 0.62 -26.60 22.05
N ASN A 593 1.83 -26.02 22.11
CA ASN A 593 2.92 -26.25 21.15
C ASN A 593 4.09 -27.09 21.71
N VAL A 594 3.98 -27.60 22.95
CA VAL A 594 4.98 -28.50 23.56
C VAL A 594 4.37 -29.89 23.69
N ASP A 595 4.82 -30.84 22.87
CA ASP A 595 4.33 -32.22 22.97
C ASP A 595 4.94 -32.88 24.21
N SER A 596 4.13 -33.16 25.22
CA SER A 596 4.53 -33.84 26.46
C SER A 596 5.08 -35.26 26.23
N ARG A 597 4.97 -35.78 25.00
CA ARG A 597 5.45 -37.10 24.59
C ARG A 597 6.79 -37.04 23.84
N ASP A 598 7.30 -35.84 23.50
CA ASP A 598 8.62 -35.67 22.88
C ASP A 598 9.70 -35.44 23.95
N PRO A 599 10.52 -36.46 24.28
CA PRO A 599 11.56 -36.34 25.30
C PRO A 599 12.70 -35.40 24.90
N VAL A 600 12.91 -35.13 23.60
CA VAL A 600 13.97 -34.25 23.10
C VAL A 600 13.57 -32.79 23.26
N GLN A 601 12.34 -32.44 22.88
CA GLN A 601 11.81 -31.07 23.04
C GLN A 601 11.75 -30.69 24.53
N LEU A 602 11.27 -31.59 25.39
CA LEU A 602 11.27 -31.39 26.85
C LEU A 602 12.68 -31.28 27.44
N ASN A 603 13.66 -31.98 26.87
CA ASN A 603 15.06 -31.90 27.30
C ASN A 603 15.70 -30.55 26.96
N LEU A 604 15.49 -30.07 25.73
CA LEU A 604 15.97 -28.76 25.30
C LEU A 604 15.37 -27.64 26.15
N LEU A 605 14.07 -27.71 26.43
CA LEU A 605 13.37 -26.72 27.25
C LEU A 605 13.85 -26.71 28.71
N TYR A 606 14.12 -27.89 29.28
CA TYR A 606 14.71 -28.02 30.62
C TYR A 606 16.12 -27.43 30.69
N VAL A 607 16.98 -27.72 29.69
CA VAL A 607 18.36 -27.19 29.63
C VAL A 607 18.34 -25.67 29.52
N GLN A 608 17.48 -25.13 28.65
CA GLN A 608 17.27 -23.69 28.49
C GLN A 608 16.86 -23.03 29.82
N ALA A 609 15.84 -23.56 30.49
CA ALA A 609 15.35 -23.01 31.76
C ALA A 609 16.39 -23.10 32.89
N ARG A 610 17.16 -24.20 32.97
CA ARG A 610 18.27 -24.34 33.92
C ARG A 610 19.31 -23.25 33.69
N ASP A 611 19.74 -23.08 32.44
CA ASP A 611 20.80 -22.14 32.09
C ASP A 611 20.34 -20.68 32.33
N ASP A 612 19.08 -20.37 32.05
CA ASP A 612 18.50 -19.05 32.30
C ASP A 612 18.38 -18.73 33.80
N ILE A 613 18.05 -19.72 34.65
CA ILE A 613 18.05 -19.56 36.10
C ILE A 613 19.48 -19.35 36.62
N LEU A 614 20.44 -20.18 36.21
CA LEU A 614 21.84 -20.10 36.66
C LEU A 614 22.51 -18.78 36.26
N ASN A 615 22.20 -18.28 35.07
CA ASN A 615 22.72 -17.02 34.55
C ASN A 615 22.01 -15.78 35.12
N GLY A 616 20.91 -15.96 35.86
CA GLY A 616 20.11 -14.89 36.43
C GLY A 616 19.16 -14.20 35.43
N SER A 617 19.02 -14.75 34.22
CA SER A 617 18.05 -14.31 33.21
C SER A 617 16.61 -14.56 33.66
N HIS A 618 16.39 -15.58 34.51
CA HIS A 618 15.10 -15.89 35.12
C HIS A 618 15.19 -15.81 36.66
N PRO A 619 14.77 -14.70 37.29
CA PRO A 619 14.94 -14.51 38.72
C PRO A 619 13.99 -15.42 39.52
N VAL A 620 14.57 -16.30 40.36
CA VAL A 620 13.82 -17.19 41.25
C VAL A 620 14.21 -16.93 42.71
N SER A 621 13.26 -17.12 43.63
CA SER A 621 13.55 -17.05 45.08
C SER A 621 14.52 -18.14 45.51
N PHE A 622 15.34 -17.87 46.52
CA PHE A 622 16.33 -18.82 47.04
C PHE A 622 15.76 -20.22 47.36
N ASP A 623 14.60 -20.29 48.02
CA ASP A 623 14.00 -21.59 48.39
C ASP A 623 13.58 -22.40 47.15
N LYS A 624 12.95 -21.76 46.16
CA LYS A 624 12.61 -22.41 44.87
C LYS A 624 13.84 -22.83 44.08
N ALA A 625 14.92 -22.03 44.12
CA ALA A 625 16.18 -22.41 43.50
C ALA A 625 16.75 -23.69 44.15
N CYS A 626 16.67 -23.80 45.48
CA CYS A 626 17.07 -25.02 46.20
C CYS A 626 16.18 -26.24 45.87
N ASP A 627 14.87 -26.05 45.71
CA ASP A 627 13.96 -27.12 45.29
C ASP A 627 14.27 -27.60 43.86
N PHE A 628 14.49 -26.66 42.94
CA PHE A 628 14.92 -26.97 41.56
C PHE A 628 16.24 -27.74 41.52
N CYS A 629 17.23 -27.34 42.32
CA CYS A 629 18.48 -28.07 42.47
C CYS A 629 18.27 -29.49 43.04
N GLY A 630 17.33 -29.65 43.96
CA GLY A 630 16.97 -30.96 44.54
C GLY A 630 16.42 -31.91 43.48
N TYR A 631 15.57 -31.41 42.59
CA TYR A 631 15.11 -32.15 41.41
C TYR A 631 16.26 -32.45 40.44
N GLN A 632 17.13 -31.47 40.15
CA GLN A 632 18.31 -31.69 39.30
C GLN A 632 19.24 -32.78 39.86
N CYS A 633 19.41 -32.85 41.19
CA CYS A 633 20.20 -33.90 41.84
C CYS A 633 19.55 -35.28 41.69
N GLN A 634 18.23 -35.38 41.78
CA GLN A 634 17.50 -36.61 41.51
C GLN A 634 17.64 -37.06 40.05
N ILE A 635 17.64 -36.12 39.10
CA ILE A 635 17.83 -36.38 37.67
C ILE A 635 19.25 -36.89 37.38
N GLN A 636 20.27 -36.26 37.97
CA GLN A 636 21.68 -36.51 37.63
C GLN A 636 22.32 -37.64 38.45
N PHE A 637 21.92 -37.81 39.71
CA PHE A 637 22.56 -38.75 40.64
C PHE A 637 21.62 -39.86 41.14
N GLY A 638 20.33 -39.81 40.78
CA GLY A 638 19.32 -40.77 41.25
C GLY A 638 18.92 -40.55 42.71
N ASP A 639 18.37 -41.59 43.36
CA ASP A 639 17.84 -41.51 44.72
C ASP A 639 18.87 -41.03 45.75
N HIS A 640 18.41 -40.19 46.68
CA HIS A 640 19.26 -39.65 47.73
C HIS A 640 19.87 -40.76 48.61
N LYS A 641 21.18 -40.74 48.84
CA LYS A 641 21.87 -41.69 49.75
C LYS A 641 22.55 -40.91 50.85
N GLU A 642 22.08 -41.06 52.09
CA GLU A 642 22.56 -40.29 53.25
C GLU A 642 24.07 -40.45 53.50
N ASP A 643 24.67 -41.57 53.09
CA ASP A 643 26.10 -41.82 53.26
C ASP A 643 26.98 -41.07 52.24
N LYS A 644 26.47 -40.79 51.04
CA LYS A 644 27.21 -40.15 49.93
C LYS A 644 26.85 -38.68 49.72
N HIS A 645 25.59 -38.31 49.86
CA HIS A 645 25.09 -36.96 49.53
C HIS A 645 25.13 -36.07 50.78
N LYS A 646 26.35 -35.71 51.19
CA LYS A 646 26.64 -34.82 52.34
C LYS A 646 27.21 -33.48 51.86
N PRO A 647 27.16 -32.41 52.67
CA PRO A 647 27.71 -31.11 52.30
C PRO A 647 29.18 -31.21 51.84
N GLY A 648 29.49 -30.63 50.67
CA GLY A 648 30.76 -30.78 49.96
C GLY A 648 30.74 -31.76 48.79
N PHE A 649 29.60 -32.38 48.49
CA PHE A 649 29.42 -33.30 47.37
C PHE A 649 29.03 -32.57 46.07
N LEU A 650 28.32 -31.45 46.14
CA LEU A 650 27.89 -30.68 44.97
C LEU A 650 28.78 -29.44 44.74
N ASP A 651 29.15 -29.18 43.49
CA ASP A 651 29.68 -27.86 43.13
C ASP A 651 28.53 -26.85 43.01
N LEU A 652 28.31 -26.06 44.06
CA LEU A 652 27.22 -25.10 44.14
C LEU A 652 27.21 -24.07 43.00
N LYS A 653 28.33 -23.87 42.30
CA LYS A 653 28.42 -22.98 41.13
C LYS A 653 27.65 -23.48 39.91
N GLU A 654 27.46 -24.79 39.79
CA GLU A 654 26.76 -25.42 38.65
C GLU A 654 25.26 -25.63 38.90
N PHE A 655 24.81 -25.46 40.14
CA PHE A 655 23.44 -25.78 40.54
C PHE A 655 22.64 -24.56 40.98
N ILE A 656 23.28 -23.59 41.66
CA ILE A 656 22.60 -22.41 42.18
C ILE A 656 23.07 -21.14 41.43
N PRO A 657 22.17 -20.17 41.16
CA PRO A 657 22.54 -18.87 40.59
C PRO A 657 23.67 -18.18 41.37
N LYS A 658 24.55 -17.47 40.66
CA LYS A 658 25.77 -16.86 41.23
C LYS A 658 25.53 -16.00 42.48
N GLU A 659 24.34 -15.40 42.57
CA GLU A 659 23.91 -14.52 43.67
C GLU A 659 23.67 -15.27 44.98
N TYR A 660 23.30 -16.55 44.92
CA TYR A 660 22.90 -17.36 46.07
C TYR A 660 23.99 -18.35 46.54
N ILE A 661 25.12 -18.42 45.84
CA ILE A 661 26.26 -19.31 46.19
C ILE A 661 26.78 -19.02 47.60
N LYS A 662 26.73 -17.77 48.06
CA LYS A 662 27.18 -17.37 49.41
C LYS A 662 26.27 -17.86 50.54
N ASN A 663 25.05 -18.30 50.23
CA ASN A 663 24.03 -18.65 51.22
C ASN A 663 24.16 -20.10 51.75
N LYS A 664 25.16 -20.87 51.32
CA LYS A 664 25.44 -22.26 51.76
C LYS A 664 24.18 -23.17 51.80
N GLY A 665 23.37 -23.09 50.74
CA GLY A 665 22.08 -23.78 50.60
C GLY A 665 22.13 -25.30 50.40
N GLU A 666 23.31 -25.91 50.39
CA GLU A 666 23.50 -27.33 50.05
C GLU A 666 22.69 -28.29 50.93
N LYS A 667 22.51 -27.96 52.22
CA LYS A 667 21.65 -28.73 53.13
C LYS A 667 20.17 -28.69 52.73
N LYS A 668 19.67 -27.55 52.25
CA LYS A 668 18.29 -27.42 51.76
C LYS A 668 18.09 -28.17 50.45
N ILE A 669 19.09 -28.15 49.57
CA ILE A 669 19.08 -28.94 48.32
C ILE A 669 18.97 -30.43 48.63
N PHE A 670 19.79 -30.95 49.54
CA PHE A 670 19.73 -32.37 49.90
C PHE A 670 18.43 -32.74 50.62
N GLN A 671 17.84 -31.81 51.38
CA GLN A 671 16.51 -32.02 51.95
C GLN A 671 15.43 -32.12 50.86
N ALA A 672 15.47 -31.26 49.84
CA ALA A 672 14.59 -31.33 48.68
C ALA A 672 14.82 -32.60 47.84
N HIS A 673 16.09 -33.01 47.68
CA HIS A 673 16.48 -34.26 47.01
C HIS A 673 15.91 -35.49 47.74
N LYS A 674 16.03 -35.53 49.08
CA LYS A 674 15.44 -36.58 49.92
C LYS A 674 13.92 -36.63 49.82
N ASN A 675 13.25 -35.47 49.82
CA ASN A 675 11.80 -35.39 49.67
C ASN A 675 11.32 -35.89 48.28
N SER A 676 12.20 -35.90 47.28
CA SER A 676 11.91 -36.30 45.90
C SER A 676 12.12 -37.80 45.61
N GLN A 677 12.58 -38.60 46.59
CA GLN A 677 12.90 -40.04 46.46
C GLN A 677 11.72 -40.95 46.05
N LYS A 678 10.47 -40.47 46.08
CA LYS A 678 9.29 -41.30 45.73
C LYS A 678 8.84 -41.18 44.27
N LEU A 679 9.56 -40.42 43.44
CA LEU A 679 9.24 -40.27 42.01
C LEU A 679 10.02 -41.27 41.15
N SER A 680 9.32 -42.19 40.47
CA SER A 680 9.94 -43.15 39.55
C SER A 680 10.40 -42.48 38.24
N LEU A 681 11.29 -43.14 37.48
CA LEU A 681 11.83 -42.67 36.18
C LEU A 681 10.78 -42.22 35.14
N ALA A 682 9.54 -42.72 35.20
CA ALA A 682 8.43 -42.25 34.35
C ALA A 682 7.94 -40.83 34.71
N THR A 683 8.37 -40.30 35.85
CA THR A 683 7.98 -38.98 36.38
C THR A 683 9.00 -37.89 36.00
N LEU A 684 10.09 -38.22 35.31
CA LEU A 684 11.07 -37.24 34.81
C LEU A 684 10.46 -36.26 33.80
N SER A 685 9.51 -36.69 32.97
CA SER A 685 8.74 -35.78 32.11
C SER A 685 7.85 -34.87 32.96
N LYS A 686 7.21 -35.42 34.00
CA LYS A 686 6.33 -34.68 34.89
C LYS A 686 7.07 -33.66 35.77
N VAL A 687 8.29 -33.95 36.20
CA VAL A 687 9.16 -32.97 36.90
C VAL A 687 9.55 -31.83 35.95
N ARG A 688 9.83 -32.11 34.68
CA ARG A 688 10.03 -31.05 33.67
C ARG A 688 8.77 -30.21 33.46
N THR A 689 7.59 -30.84 33.42
CA THR A 689 6.30 -30.16 33.28
C THR A 689 5.90 -29.38 34.55
N GLU A 690 6.16 -29.92 35.74
CA GLU A 690 5.89 -29.25 37.02
C GLU A 690 6.88 -28.11 37.28
N THR A 691 8.14 -28.25 36.85
CA THR A 691 9.12 -27.14 36.83
C THR A 691 8.62 -26.00 35.94
N LEU A 692 8.10 -26.33 34.75
CA LEU A 692 7.44 -25.40 33.83
C LEU A 692 6.18 -24.78 34.47
N THR A 693 5.38 -25.56 35.19
CA THR A 693 4.16 -25.06 35.87
C THR A 693 4.48 -24.15 37.06
N LEU A 694 5.56 -24.43 37.80
CA LEU A 694 6.06 -23.62 38.91
C LEU A 694 6.70 -22.30 38.46
N LEU A 695 7.28 -22.28 37.26
CA LEU A 695 7.80 -21.09 36.58
C LEU A 695 6.67 -20.26 35.94
N MET A 696 5.67 -20.89 35.31
CA MET A 696 4.65 -20.20 34.51
C MET A 696 3.44 -19.67 35.28
N ARG A 697 3.21 -20.09 36.54
CA ARG A 697 2.02 -19.63 37.30
C ARG A 697 2.20 -18.35 38.10
N ARG A 698 3.43 -17.86 38.32
CA ARG A 698 3.68 -16.70 39.22
C ARG A 698 4.95 -15.90 38.88
N CYS A 699 5.28 -15.77 37.60
CA CYS A 699 6.22 -14.77 37.11
C CYS A 699 5.48 -13.83 36.16
#